data_AF-A0AAU5TVW4-F1
#
_entry.id   AF-A0AAU5TVW4-F1
#
_cell.length_a   1.000
_cell.length_b   1.000
_cell.length_c   1.000
_cell.angle_alpha   90.00
_cell.angle_beta   90.00
_cell.angle_gamma   90.00
#
_symmetry.space_group_name_H-M   'P 1'
#
loop_
_entity.id
_entity.type
_entity.pdbx_description
1 polymer ?
#
loop_
_entity_poly.entity_id
_entity_poly.type
_entity_poly.pdbx_seq_one_letter_code
_entity_poly.pdbx_strand_id
1 'polypeptide(L)'
;MGEYGESSSAGVRLRHGLGRAVAEDCGRYVAWSPDGRRLAVPSGPSHVRILDVESTESAENVVEVATFRNAGGGFVNRVSWSPDGSRVAGACGFDEVRVWRLDRPSRPLRLKQHGRWVGQVAWSHSADLFASGGQDANAVVWDIRSRGPLHILRTGGGYVNCLAWSPDDRRLATGSADGVVRVWNSDVWIDGAWKWEDWGQSDIVTCLAWSPDGEVLVAGTSGGQVTCLPIHESAVDKGPVHLEGHTDSISDVGFSADGTLLGTASADGTIRLWRTDDWTTVAVLTLPEDTVRLPITEVHLPGPGEDGSLLRPSDAVLRTSIGVQTDNPQREDDHWRSAPALAFHPYLPRIAVQSRQTGVALWDYDPDVLLGRAAPVESVRYMTAKVVLVGDSGVGKTGLGWRLAHDEFREHASTHGQQFWAVDAMRTRRADGTDCEAVLWDLAGQHIYRPVHAIFLDNVDVALVLFDPTNRQEPLKGVRFWLQQLSGGRQLPPAVLVGARVDRGDSACSRAELEQFCQQQGISGGYVSTSAATGDGVGGLMELVRGQIPWERMTTTVTTVTFKRIKEFVLTLKELPERGEVLVLPADLRRRLEATDPDWEFTDAEMMTAVGHLENHGYVCVLRTSSGARAILLAPELLVDLASSIFLQADKHPQELGAVSEAALLAGEHRFPEVDALSPDERQVLLDAAVVRFLEHNLCFRETLGAEILLIFPGLIKYKRPLFDTVETVDDMTYVVRGRVENVYPALVVLLGHTRRFVRVNHWQNQAQFEMGRGEICGLRLLQEREGEIELVLHYSEAVPSYGRRAFQGLLEGFLYERHGVTVSPFPPVACGNGHKQDRTVVIGSLREELRTMFCSRCGERIALPEIEGPVALGAEDNRIVGKERAVARVRSAYETRLVRVKSFRADRAAPRCYVSHLPEEADWVALLTRDLRKAGVLVVEDAEDVREDDVVLAVVTSEYGRTLARPEGPLAVDAGLLRARRVPAGSPWPRVVPLMRVGFAEEACPAVLRGLVPGDFRNDLAYVVNLFDLVLTLYAIPFNHPAFEGLRGGLRMALVDTTAERLLQLSAEESADVYLSYSWSEDSNALADELDRAFQERGLTMVRDRRDAGYKASIGAFMKRIGQGKCVILVISDAYLKSPNCLFELLQVAARGEFRDRVFPVVLPDARIHEPVDRLRYVRYWEQRTSELDEALKTVSSANLQGFRDDMDLYTEIRARLPRLADTLRDMNTLTVDLHRDSAYTEVFEAVTARLDA
;
A
#
# COMPACT_ATOMS: atom_id res chain seq x y z
N MET A 1 34.43 -25.71 -23.77
CA MET A 1 34.67 -24.44 -23.05
C MET A 1 35.34 -23.42 -23.95
N GLY A 2 36.47 -23.73 -24.61
CA GLY A 2 37.21 -22.76 -25.43
C GLY A 2 36.47 -22.02 -26.55
N GLU A 3 35.33 -22.52 -27.05
CA GLU A 3 34.54 -21.82 -28.08
C GLU A 3 33.56 -20.75 -27.55
N TYR A 4 33.24 -20.74 -26.26
CA TYR A 4 32.21 -19.85 -25.66
C TYR A 4 32.76 -18.89 -24.59
N GLY A 5 34.06 -19.00 -24.28
CA GLY A 5 34.75 -18.19 -23.28
C GLY A 5 35.27 -19.01 -22.09
N GLU A 6 36.08 -18.37 -21.24
CA GLU A 6 36.68 -18.94 -20.03
C GLU A 6 36.32 -18.09 -18.80
N SER A 7 36.09 -18.74 -17.66
CA SER A 7 35.82 -18.07 -16.38
C SER A 7 37.06 -18.04 -15.51
N SER A 8 37.35 -16.89 -14.90
CA SER A 8 38.41 -16.75 -13.89
C SER A 8 38.07 -17.39 -12.53
N SER A 9 36.81 -17.79 -12.32
CA SER A 9 36.33 -18.45 -11.09
C SER A 9 35.76 -19.83 -11.38
N ALA A 10 36.10 -20.82 -10.54
CA ALA A 10 35.54 -22.18 -10.60
C ALA A 10 34.04 -22.22 -10.27
N GLY A 11 33.52 -21.13 -9.67
CA GLY A 11 32.12 -20.91 -9.35
C GLY A 11 31.27 -20.46 -10.53
N VAL A 12 31.82 -20.20 -11.73
CA VAL A 12 31.03 -19.92 -12.94
C VAL A 12 31.38 -20.93 -14.02
N ARG A 13 30.36 -21.63 -14.53
CA ARG A 13 30.54 -22.75 -15.47
C ARG A 13 29.57 -22.64 -16.63
N LEU A 14 30.09 -22.90 -17.83
CA LEU A 14 29.28 -22.98 -19.04
C LEU A 14 28.35 -24.20 -18.94
N ARG A 15 27.03 -23.96 -18.96
CA ARG A 15 26.00 -25.00 -18.94
C ARG A 15 25.71 -25.50 -20.35
N HIS A 16 25.38 -24.58 -21.26
CA HIS A 16 24.94 -24.92 -22.60
C HIS A 16 25.21 -23.80 -23.61
N GLY A 17 25.61 -24.15 -24.83
CA GLY A 17 25.76 -23.21 -25.95
C GLY A 17 24.64 -23.43 -26.96
N LEU A 18 23.90 -22.37 -27.30
CA LEU A 18 22.70 -22.47 -28.14
C LEU A 18 22.97 -22.38 -29.66
N GLY A 19 24.23 -22.50 -30.10
CA GLY A 19 24.61 -22.62 -31.52
C GLY A 19 24.64 -21.32 -32.36
N ARG A 20 25.22 -21.44 -33.59
CA ARG A 20 26.00 -20.44 -34.36
C ARG A 20 25.39 -19.08 -34.73
N ALA A 21 26.30 -18.11 -34.81
CA ALA A 21 26.13 -16.72 -35.22
C ALA A 21 25.17 -16.47 -36.39
N VAL A 22 24.29 -15.51 -36.18
CA VAL A 22 23.48 -14.89 -37.23
C VAL A 22 24.38 -13.96 -38.04
N ALA A 23 24.19 -13.98 -39.36
CA ALA A 23 24.83 -13.10 -40.33
C ALA A 23 24.84 -11.61 -39.94
N GLU A 24 25.79 -10.89 -40.53
CA GLU A 24 26.17 -9.50 -40.29
C GLU A 24 24.99 -8.55 -39.93
N ASP A 25 25.20 -7.74 -38.88
CA ASP A 25 24.30 -6.69 -38.35
C ASP A 25 22.95 -7.16 -37.72
N CYS A 26 22.98 -7.92 -36.63
CA CYS A 26 21.79 -8.14 -35.77
C CYS A 26 21.83 -7.28 -34.49
N GLY A 27 20.65 -6.99 -33.92
CA GLY A 27 20.55 -6.25 -32.66
C GLY A 27 21.17 -7.01 -31.49
N ARG A 28 21.68 -6.27 -30.49
CA ARG A 28 22.37 -6.84 -29.33
C ARG A 28 21.42 -6.87 -28.16
N TYR A 29 20.89 -8.03 -27.83
CA TYR A 29 20.05 -8.20 -26.66
C TYR A 29 19.90 -9.68 -26.35
N VAL A 30 19.66 -9.96 -25.08
CA VAL A 30 19.15 -11.23 -24.61
C VAL A 30 18.21 -10.89 -23.47
N ALA A 31 17.00 -11.43 -23.49
CA ALA A 31 16.01 -11.12 -22.46
C ALA A 31 15.23 -12.35 -22.06
N TRP A 32 15.30 -12.71 -20.79
CA TRP A 32 14.48 -13.76 -20.20
C TRP A 32 13.03 -13.32 -20.12
N SER A 33 12.11 -14.24 -20.39
CA SER A 33 10.73 -14.06 -19.99
C SER A 33 10.62 -14.02 -18.46
N PRO A 34 9.62 -13.34 -17.90
CA PRO A 34 9.45 -13.24 -16.44
C PRO A 34 9.25 -14.58 -15.74
N ASP A 35 8.82 -15.63 -16.45
CA ASP A 35 8.71 -16.99 -15.93
C ASP A 35 10.03 -17.79 -15.97
N GLY A 36 11.10 -17.20 -16.52
CA GLY A 36 12.42 -17.82 -16.65
C GLY A 36 12.50 -18.96 -17.69
N ARG A 37 11.39 -19.30 -18.35
CA ARG A 37 11.33 -20.46 -19.24
C ARG A 37 11.80 -20.15 -20.66
N ARG A 38 11.57 -18.92 -21.13
CA ARG A 38 11.78 -18.51 -22.52
C ARG A 38 12.83 -17.42 -22.61
N LEU A 39 13.53 -17.40 -23.74
CA LEU A 39 14.58 -16.43 -24.03
C LEU A 39 14.29 -15.74 -25.36
N ALA A 40 14.23 -14.41 -25.34
CA ALA A 40 14.18 -13.60 -26.55
C ALA A 40 15.60 -13.30 -27.02
N VAL A 41 15.90 -13.73 -28.24
CA VAL A 41 17.24 -13.62 -28.84
C VAL A 41 17.17 -13.08 -30.27
N PRO A 42 18.19 -12.34 -30.73
CA PRO A 42 18.27 -11.89 -32.11
C PRO A 42 18.51 -13.08 -33.05
N SER A 43 17.75 -13.13 -34.15
CA SER A 43 17.91 -14.13 -35.22
C SER A 43 18.29 -13.53 -36.57
N GLY A 44 18.29 -12.21 -36.67
CA GLY A 44 18.55 -11.43 -37.88
C GLY A 44 18.46 -9.94 -37.56
N PRO A 45 18.78 -9.05 -38.52
CA PRO A 45 18.61 -7.61 -38.35
C PRO A 45 17.19 -7.25 -37.89
N SER A 46 16.18 -7.89 -38.48
CA SER A 46 14.76 -7.56 -38.31
C SER A 46 13.94 -8.66 -37.61
N HIS A 47 14.58 -9.67 -37.02
CA HIS A 47 13.91 -10.87 -36.49
C HIS A 47 14.28 -11.15 -35.04
N VAL A 48 13.27 -11.35 -34.19
CA VAL A 48 13.41 -11.81 -32.80
C VAL A 48 12.93 -13.25 -32.71
N ARG A 49 13.76 -14.17 -32.22
CA ARG A 49 13.36 -15.55 -31.91
C ARG A 49 13.06 -15.68 -30.43
N ILE A 50 11.99 -16.40 -30.12
CA ILE A 50 11.63 -16.81 -28.76
C ILE A 50 11.93 -18.29 -28.63
N LEU A 51 12.89 -18.60 -27.77
CA LEU A 51 13.39 -19.93 -27.51
C LEU A 51 12.83 -20.44 -26.18
N ASP A 52 12.23 -21.63 -26.14
CA ASP A 52 11.92 -22.35 -24.88
C ASP A 52 13.14 -23.18 -24.50
N VAL A 53 13.80 -22.74 -23.43
CA VAL A 53 15.09 -23.28 -22.99
C VAL A 53 14.90 -24.46 -22.02
N GLU A 54 13.70 -24.65 -21.47
CA GLU A 54 13.39 -25.67 -20.45
C GLU A 54 12.41 -26.76 -20.96
N SER A 55 12.20 -26.84 -22.28
CA SER A 55 11.37 -27.89 -22.92
C SER A 55 12.00 -29.28 -22.79
N THR A 56 11.21 -30.25 -22.30
CA THR A 56 11.65 -31.62 -21.96
C THR A 56 11.77 -32.60 -23.13
N GLU A 57 11.61 -32.18 -24.39
CA GLU A 57 11.58 -33.12 -25.53
C GLU A 57 12.96 -33.63 -25.99
N SER A 58 14.07 -33.05 -25.53
CA SER A 58 15.41 -33.67 -25.51
C SER A 58 16.41 -32.67 -24.91
N ALA A 59 17.34 -33.14 -24.07
CA ALA A 59 18.36 -32.31 -23.42
C ALA A 59 19.35 -31.61 -24.39
N GLU A 60 19.16 -31.76 -25.71
CA GLU A 60 20.01 -31.22 -26.76
C GLU A 60 19.28 -30.25 -27.73
N ASN A 61 17.97 -30.03 -27.61
CA ASN A 61 17.24 -29.18 -28.56
C ASN A 61 16.38 -28.10 -27.88
N VAL A 62 16.81 -26.85 -28.01
CA VAL A 62 15.99 -25.68 -27.67
C VAL A 62 14.89 -25.47 -28.71
N VAL A 63 13.65 -25.40 -28.25
CA VAL A 63 12.46 -25.32 -29.11
C VAL A 63 12.14 -23.86 -29.41
N GLU A 64 12.07 -23.50 -30.69
CA GLU A 64 11.59 -22.18 -31.09
C GLU A 64 10.06 -22.11 -30.94
N VAL A 65 9.58 -21.23 -30.06
CA VAL A 65 8.15 -21.05 -29.77
C VAL A 65 7.52 -20.04 -30.72
N ALA A 66 8.26 -18.99 -31.08
CA ALA A 66 7.78 -17.94 -31.97
C ALA A 66 8.95 -17.20 -32.63
N THR A 67 8.71 -16.68 -33.84
CA THR A 67 9.55 -15.67 -34.48
C THR A 67 8.75 -14.41 -34.73
N PHE A 68 9.19 -13.29 -34.16
CA PHE A 68 8.64 -11.97 -34.42
C PHE A 68 9.41 -11.30 -35.57
N ARG A 69 8.68 -10.86 -36.60
CA ARG A 69 9.27 -10.26 -37.80
C ARG A 69 8.96 -8.77 -37.89
N ASN A 70 9.99 -7.95 -38.12
CA ASN A 70 9.80 -6.58 -38.57
C ASN A 70 9.64 -6.53 -40.10
N ALA A 71 8.40 -6.69 -40.58
CA ALA A 71 8.07 -6.70 -42.01
C ALA A 71 8.40 -5.39 -42.77
N GLY A 72 8.79 -4.31 -42.07
CA GLY A 72 9.16 -3.02 -42.66
C GLY A 72 10.65 -2.86 -43.00
N GLY A 73 11.48 -3.89 -42.77
CA GLY A 73 12.90 -3.88 -43.19
C GLY A 73 13.88 -3.16 -42.25
N GLY A 74 13.46 -2.75 -41.03
CA GLY A 74 14.33 -2.09 -40.05
C GLY A 74 14.88 -3.01 -38.96
N PHE A 75 16.01 -2.62 -38.36
CA PHE A 75 16.66 -3.37 -37.28
C PHE A 75 15.79 -3.42 -36.01
N VAL A 76 15.80 -4.52 -35.27
CA VAL A 76 15.31 -4.55 -33.88
C VAL A 76 16.51 -4.34 -32.98
N ASN A 77 16.57 -3.23 -32.24
CA ASN A 77 17.76 -2.84 -31.48
C ASN A 77 17.83 -3.45 -30.08
N ARG A 78 16.69 -3.42 -29.36
CA ARG A 78 16.49 -3.93 -28.01
C ARG A 78 15.08 -4.48 -27.89
N VAL A 79 14.88 -5.44 -27.01
CA VAL A 79 13.57 -6.03 -26.68
C VAL A 79 13.37 -6.04 -25.18
N SER A 80 12.11 -5.96 -24.75
CA SER A 80 11.71 -6.09 -23.36
C SER A 80 10.42 -6.89 -23.27
N TRP A 81 10.38 -7.84 -22.34
CA TRP A 81 9.18 -8.63 -22.05
C TRP A 81 8.19 -7.81 -21.24
N SER A 82 6.89 -8.04 -21.47
CA SER A 82 5.88 -7.63 -20.51
C SER A 82 5.95 -8.54 -19.26
N PRO A 83 5.65 -8.02 -18.05
CA PRO A 83 5.74 -8.79 -16.80
C PRO A 83 4.83 -10.03 -16.75
N ASP A 84 3.73 -10.02 -17.49
CA ASP A 84 2.84 -11.18 -17.65
C ASP A 84 3.40 -12.27 -18.59
N GLY A 85 4.54 -12.02 -19.22
CA GLY A 85 5.19 -12.91 -20.17
C GLY A 85 4.40 -13.14 -21.46
N SER A 86 3.32 -12.37 -21.73
CA SER A 86 2.44 -12.59 -22.90
C SER A 86 2.84 -11.77 -24.12
N ARG A 87 3.63 -10.69 -23.93
CA ARG A 87 4.02 -9.73 -24.97
C ARG A 87 5.52 -9.43 -24.92
N VAL A 88 6.03 -8.97 -26.06
CA VAL A 88 7.39 -8.45 -26.20
C VAL A 88 7.30 -7.11 -26.91
N ALA A 89 7.86 -6.06 -26.31
CA ALA A 89 8.11 -4.80 -26.99
C ALA A 89 9.51 -4.79 -27.61
N GLY A 90 9.66 -4.18 -28.78
CA GLY A 90 10.95 -3.98 -29.43
C GLY A 90 11.07 -2.62 -30.07
N ALA A 91 12.25 -2.00 -29.88
CA ALA A 91 12.67 -0.80 -30.59
C ALA A 91 13.00 -1.17 -32.05
N CYS A 92 12.21 -0.68 -33.01
CA CYS A 92 12.21 -1.15 -34.40
C CYS A 92 12.55 -0.03 -35.39
N GLY A 93 13.72 -0.10 -36.02
CA GLY A 93 14.11 0.79 -37.12
C GLY A 93 14.20 2.25 -36.69
N PHE A 94 13.85 3.16 -37.60
CA PHE A 94 14.10 4.60 -37.44
C PHE A 94 13.13 5.36 -36.54
N ASP A 95 11.88 4.94 -36.33
CA ASP A 95 10.88 5.79 -35.64
C ASP A 95 9.80 5.01 -34.88
N GLU A 96 9.91 3.68 -34.83
CA GLU A 96 8.79 2.82 -34.45
C GLU A 96 9.12 1.93 -33.24
N VAL A 97 8.16 1.81 -32.33
CA VAL A 97 8.11 0.76 -31.32
C VAL A 97 7.05 -0.26 -31.72
N ARG A 98 7.38 -1.54 -31.64
CA ARG A 98 6.42 -2.62 -31.89
C ARG A 98 6.21 -3.47 -30.66
N VAL A 99 4.96 -3.86 -30.43
CA VAL A 99 4.59 -4.80 -29.38
C VAL A 99 3.97 -6.03 -30.03
N TRP A 100 4.65 -7.17 -29.93
CA TRP A 100 4.16 -8.46 -30.39
C TRP A 100 3.49 -9.21 -29.25
N ARG A 101 2.42 -9.93 -29.54
CA ARG A 101 1.86 -10.93 -28.62
C ARG A 101 2.34 -12.32 -29.05
N LEU A 102 2.67 -13.16 -28.09
CA LEU A 102 3.11 -14.54 -28.34
C LEU A 102 2.06 -15.39 -29.03
N ASP A 103 0.79 -15.22 -28.69
CA ASP A 103 -0.33 -15.96 -29.29
C ASP A 103 -0.63 -15.53 -30.74
N ARG A 104 -0.17 -14.33 -31.14
CA ARG A 104 -0.42 -13.74 -32.46
C ARG A 104 0.80 -12.96 -32.98
N PRO A 105 1.92 -13.66 -33.28
CA PRO A 105 3.19 -13.02 -33.67
C PRO A 105 3.12 -12.20 -34.97
N SER A 106 2.14 -12.48 -35.84
CA SER A 106 1.99 -11.85 -37.16
C SER A 106 1.27 -10.50 -37.13
N ARG A 107 0.72 -10.06 -35.99
CA ARG A 107 -0.04 -8.79 -35.87
C ARG A 107 0.48 -7.91 -34.72
N PRO A 108 1.67 -7.30 -34.85
CA PRO A 108 2.18 -6.39 -33.83
C PRO A 108 1.36 -5.10 -33.74
N LEU A 109 1.21 -4.58 -32.52
CA LEU A 109 0.84 -3.19 -32.30
C LEU A 109 2.02 -2.31 -32.73
N ARG A 110 1.73 -1.27 -33.53
CA ARG A 110 2.72 -0.36 -34.09
C ARG A 110 2.53 1.02 -33.47
N LEU A 111 3.58 1.56 -32.88
CA LEU A 111 3.56 2.82 -32.15
C LEU A 111 4.62 3.75 -32.74
N LYS A 112 4.18 4.86 -33.32
CA LYS A 112 5.01 5.85 -34.01
C LYS A 112 4.83 7.20 -33.34
N GLN A 113 5.84 7.62 -32.60
CA GLN A 113 5.89 8.94 -31.96
C GLN A 113 7.28 9.56 -32.03
N HIS A 114 8.34 8.74 -31.96
CA HIS A 114 9.71 9.22 -32.06
C HIS A 114 9.99 9.79 -33.46
N GLY A 115 10.70 10.91 -33.51
CA GLY A 115 11.10 11.55 -34.78
C GLY A 115 12.40 10.99 -35.37
N ARG A 116 13.11 10.13 -34.62
CA ARG A 116 14.41 9.55 -34.95
C ARG A 116 14.58 8.18 -34.28
N TRP A 117 15.72 7.54 -34.56
CA TRP A 117 16.01 6.15 -34.22
C TRP A 117 15.70 5.84 -32.75
N VAL A 118 14.86 4.82 -32.51
CA VAL A 118 14.59 4.29 -31.16
C VAL A 118 15.71 3.34 -30.74
N GLY A 119 16.43 3.69 -29.68
CA GLY A 119 17.58 2.90 -29.18
C GLY A 119 17.16 1.79 -28.23
N GLN A 120 16.23 2.09 -27.30
CA GLN A 120 15.89 1.21 -26.19
C GLN A 120 14.39 1.22 -25.87
N VAL A 121 13.91 0.11 -25.31
CA VAL A 121 12.58 -0.06 -24.72
C VAL A 121 12.70 -0.74 -23.37
N ALA A 122 11.88 -0.33 -22.40
CA ALA A 122 11.84 -0.93 -21.07
C ALA A 122 10.39 -1.00 -20.57
N TRP A 123 9.92 -2.20 -20.25
CA TRP A 123 8.62 -2.39 -19.60
C TRP A 123 8.67 -2.02 -18.12
N SER A 124 7.56 -1.49 -17.62
CA SER A 124 7.29 -1.36 -16.19
C SER A 124 6.84 -2.70 -15.61
N HIS A 125 7.08 -2.93 -14.32
CA HIS A 125 6.82 -4.18 -13.60
C HIS A 125 5.31 -4.46 -13.40
N SER A 126 4.46 -3.43 -13.44
CA SER A 126 3.00 -3.50 -13.31
C SER A 126 2.26 -3.96 -14.58
N ALA A 127 2.96 -4.11 -15.71
CA ALA A 127 2.42 -4.52 -17.02
C ALA A 127 1.42 -3.56 -17.69
N ASP A 128 1.20 -2.37 -17.14
CA ASP A 128 0.33 -1.35 -17.73
C ASP A 128 1.11 -0.33 -18.59
N LEU A 129 2.38 -0.07 -18.24
CA LEU A 129 3.22 0.94 -18.87
C LEU A 129 4.50 0.33 -19.49
N PHE A 130 5.04 1.02 -20.49
CA PHE A 130 6.42 0.82 -20.92
C PHE A 130 6.99 2.13 -21.48
N ALA A 131 8.31 2.25 -21.51
CA ALA A 131 9.03 3.43 -22.00
C ALA A 131 9.86 3.09 -23.24
N SER A 132 10.05 4.07 -24.12
CA SER A 132 10.97 4.01 -25.26
C SER A 132 11.83 5.25 -25.37
N GLY A 133 13.10 5.08 -25.74
CA GLY A 133 14.10 6.15 -25.81
C GLY A 133 14.56 6.35 -27.24
N GLY A 134 14.58 7.60 -27.70
CA GLY A 134 14.92 7.95 -29.07
C GLY A 134 16.11 8.89 -29.20
N GLN A 135 16.72 8.88 -30.39
CA GLN A 135 17.72 9.86 -30.84
C GLN A 135 17.13 11.26 -31.11
N ASP A 136 15.83 11.43 -30.91
CA ASP A 136 15.14 12.72 -30.92
C ASP A 136 15.22 13.43 -29.56
N ALA A 137 16.09 12.95 -28.66
CA ALA A 137 16.28 13.42 -27.28
C ALA A 137 15.04 13.29 -26.38
N ASN A 138 14.10 12.44 -26.79
CA ASN A 138 12.88 12.17 -26.05
C ASN A 138 12.90 10.74 -25.49
N ALA A 139 12.40 10.58 -24.27
CA ALA A 139 11.86 9.31 -23.80
C ALA A 139 10.34 9.39 -23.81
N VAL A 140 9.66 8.41 -24.36
CA VAL A 140 8.19 8.36 -24.46
C VAL A 140 7.69 7.25 -23.57
N VAL A 141 6.77 7.57 -22.66
CA VAL A 141 6.04 6.62 -21.82
C VAL A 141 4.73 6.28 -22.51
N TRP A 142 4.42 5.00 -22.59
CA TRP A 142 3.26 4.46 -23.29
C TRP A 142 2.37 3.70 -22.33
N ASP A 143 1.05 3.87 -22.50
CA ASP A 143 0.06 2.97 -21.89
C ASP A 143 -0.43 1.99 -22.95
N ILE A 144 -0.32 0.70 -22.64
CA ILE A 144 -0.70 -0.36 -23.56
C ILE A 144 -2.22 -0.39 -23.85
N ARG A 145 -3.05 0.16 -22.96
CA ARG A 145 -4.50 0.24 -23.10
C ARG A 145 -4.93 1.37 -24.03
N SER A 146 -4.31 2.54 -23.89
CA SER A 146 -4.67 3.75 -24.65
C SER A 146 -4.20 3.72 -26.12
N ARG A 147 -3.20 2.87 -26.43
CA ARG A 147 -2.56 2.76 -27.77
C ARG A 147 -1.90 4.05 -28.27
N GLY A 148 -1.63 5.01 -27.37
CA GLY A 148 -0.96 6.28 -27.68
C GLY A 148 0.15 6.61 -26.66
N PRO A 149 0.99 7.62 -26.95
CA PRO A 149 1.98 8.10 -25.98
C PRO A 149 1.26 8.76 -24.80
N LEU A 150 1.59 8.34 -23.58
CA LEU A 150 1.05 8.90 -22.34
C LEU A 150 1.82 10.17 -21.95
N HIS A 151 3.16 10.10 -21.98
CA HIS A 151 4.04 11.23 -21.67
C HIS A 151 5.25 11.27 -22.61
N ILE A 152 5.73 12.48 -22.92
CA ILE A 152 6.95 12.71 -23.70
C ILE A 152 7.93 13.47 -22.80
N LEU A 153 8.95 12.77 -22.32
CA LEU A 153 9.99 13.27 -21.44
C LEU A 153 11.13 13.83 -22.29
N ARG A 154 11.27 15.16 -22.26
CA ARG A 154 12.31 15.86 -23.01
C ARG A 154 13.59 15.91 -22.17
N THR A 155 14.58 15.13 -22.56
CA THR A 155 15.85 15.07 -21.81
C THR A 155 16.73 16.30 -22.07
N GLY A 156 16.56 16.97 -23.22
CA GLY A 156 17.12 18.29 -23.52
C GLY A 156 18.61 18.34 -23.88
N GLY A 157 19.35 17.23 -23.80
CA GLY A 157 20.82 17.25 -23.99
C GLY A 157 21.42 16.26 -25.01
N GLY A 158 20.76 15.18 -25.41
CA GLY A 158 21.37 14.19 -26.32
C GLY A 158 20.47 13.01 -26.63
N TYR A 159 21.00 12.00 -27.34
CA TYR A 159 20.25 10.77 -27.66
C TYR A 159 19.95 9.96 -26.40
N VAL A 160 18.71 9.53 -26.21
CA VAL A 160 18.36 8.64 -25.09
C VAL A 160 18.75 7.22 -25.47
N ASN A 161 19.89 6.76 -24.97
CA ASN A 161 20.46 5.47 -25.34
C ASN A 161 19.96 4.33 -24.46
N CYS A 162 19.63 4.60 -23.20
CA CYS A 162 19.18 3.58 -22.27
C CYS A 162 18.09 4.08 -21.31
N LEU A 163 17.28 3.12 -20.86
CA LEU A 163 16.12 3.29 -20.01
C LEU A 163 16.04 2.16 -19.00
N ALA A 164 15.70 2.47 -17.76
CA ALA A 164 15.42 1.47 -16.73
C ALA A 164 14.34 1.95 -15.75
N TRP A 165 13.30 1.15 -15.55
CA TRP A 165 12.29 1.39 -14.52
C TRP A 165 12.78 0.94 -13.16
N SER A 166 12.43 1.67 -12.11
CA SER A 166 12.61 1.19 -10.74
C SER A 166 11.68 0.01 -10.46
N PRO A 167 12.04 -0.87 -9.51
CA PRO A 167 11.23 -2.04 -9.15
C PRO A 167 9.83 -1.68 -8.63
N ASP A 168 9.68 -0.50 -8.03
CA ASP A 168 8.41 0.01 -7.51
C ASP A 168 7.56 0.75 -8.56
N ASP A 169 8.02 0.82 -9.81
CA ASP A 169 7.41 1.57 -10.93
C ASP A 169 7.26 3.08 -10.70
N ARG A 170 7.80 3.63 -9.61
CA ARG A 170 7.67 5.04 -9.27
C ARG A 170 8.68 5.93 -9.98
N ARG A 171 9.75 5.34 -10.52
CA ARG A 171 10.86 6.09 -11.11
C ARG A 171 11.26 5.47 -12.44
N LEU A 172 11.56 6.34 -13.41
CA LEU A 172 12.17 5.95 -14.68
C LEU A 172 13.53 6.63 -14.78
N ALA A 173 14.59 5.86 -14.96
CA ALA A 173 15.92 6.38 -15.26
C ALA A 173 16.13 6.45 -16.78
N THR A 174 16.65 7.57 -17.26
CA THR A 174 17.05 7.79 -18.66
C THR A 174 18.53 8.14 -18.72
N GLY A 175 19.29 7.41 -19.51
CA GLY A 175 20.70 7.69 -19.79
C GLY A 175 20.84 8.25 -21.20
N SER A 176 21.57 9.36 -21.33
CA SER A 176 21.66 10.10 -22.58
C SER A 176 23.10 10.29 -23.06
N ALA A 177 23.24 10.60 -24.36
CA ALA A 177 24.51 10.88 -25.02
C ALA A 177 25.17 12.20 -24.59
N ASP A 178 24.47 13.03 -23.82
CA ASP A 178 25.07 14.16 -23.09
C ASP A 178 25.86 13.73 -21.86
N GLY A 179 25.93 12.43 -21.59
CA GLY A 179 26.55 11.91 -20.39
C GLY A 179 25.66 12.05 -19.15
N VAL A 180 24.41 12.51 -19.26
CA VAL A 180 23.59 12.77 -18.07
C VAL A 180 22.61 11.63 -17.83
N VAL A 181 22.62 11.09 -16.60
CA VAL A 181 21.57 10.21 -16.09
C VAL A 181 20.51 11.07 -15.44
N ARG A 182 19.27 10.94 -15.88
CA ARG A 182 18.12 11.64 -15.29
C ARG A 182 17.14 10.63 -14.73
N VAL A 183 16.62 10.89 -13.54
CA VAL A 183 15.56 10.08 -12.94
C VAL A 183 14.28 10.91 -12.89
N TRP A 184 13.23 10.34 -13.49
CA TRP A 184 11.90 10.91 -13.62
C TRP A 184 10.98 10.23 -12.62
N ASN A 185 10.15 10.99 -11.92
CA ASN A 185 9.12 10.44 -11.04
C ASN A 185 7.84 10.16 -11.86
N SER A 186 7.23 8.99 -11.67
CA SER A 186 5.99 8.60 -12.34
C SER A 186 4.77 9.42 -11.90
N ASP A 187 4.81 9.99 -10.71
CA ASP A 187 3.69 10.74 -10.13
C ASP A 187 3.61 12.16 -10.71
N VAL A 188 4.78 12.72 -11.04
CA VAL A 188 4.96 14.09 -11.49
C VAL A 188 6.02 14.04 -12.58
N TRP A 189 5.62 13.79 -13.83
CA TRP A 189 6.48 13.71 -15.01
C TRP A 189 7.07 15.08 -15.42
N ILE A 190 7.60 15.83 -14.45
CA ILE A 190 8.19 17.16 -14.59
C ILE A 190 9.71 17.02 -14.45
N ASP A 191 10.45 17.85 -15.20
CA ASP A 191 11.92 17.94 -15.32
C ASP A 191 12.73 17.09 -14.33
N GLY A 192 13.32 15.99 -14.84
CA GLY A 192 14.09 14.95 -14.13
C GLY A 192 14.67 15.41 -12.79
N ALA A 193 13.90 15.18 -11.73
CA ALA A 193 14.08 15.69 -10.37
C ALA A 193 15.45 15.34 -9.75
N TRP A 194 16.11 14.33 -10.30
CA TRP A 194 17.47 13.95 -9.95
C TRP A 194 18.31 13.77 -11.22
N LYS A 195 19.53 14.33 -11.21
CA LYS A 195 20.47 14.27 -12.34
C LYS A 195 21.88 13.93 -11.84
N TRP A 196 22.59 13.14 -12.63
CA TRP A 196 24.00 12.85 -12.43
C TRP A 196 24.78 13.06 -13.73
N GLU A 197 25.85 13.85 -13.66
CA GLU A 197 26.66 14.26 -14.82
C GLU A 197 28.18 14.31 -14.53
N ASP A 198 28.60 13.91 -13.32
CA ASP A 198 30.01 13.92 -12.92
C ASP A 198 30.70 12.62 -13.36
N TRP A 199 31.16 12.63 -14.61
CA TRP A 199 32.02 11.62 -15.21
C TRP A 199 33.34 12.32 -15.53
N GLY A 200 34.48 11.75 -15.15
CA GLY A 200 35.78 12.42 -15.32
C GLY A 200 36.13 12.81 -16.77
N GLN A 201 35.36 12.36 -17.78
CA GLN A 201 35.45 12.68 -19.22
C GLN A 201 34.07 12.77 -19.90
N SER A 202 34.03 13.31 -21.13
CA SER A 202 32.80 13.43 -21.96
C SER A 202 32.34 12.09 -22.54
N ASP A 203 31.91 11.19 -21.66
CA ASP A 203 31.42 9.88 -22.04
C ASP A 203 29.90 9.81 -22.19
N ILE A 204 29.44 8.89 -23.03
CA ILE A 204 28.03 8.62 -23.29
C ILE A 204 27.55 7.56 -22.29
N VAL A 205 26.37 7.76 -21.69
CA VAL A 205 25.71 6.70 -20.90
C VAL A 205 25.11 5.68 -21.86
N THR A 206 25.60 4.44 -21.79
CA THR A 206 25.24 3.37 -22.73
C THR A 206 24.22 2.39 -22.17
N CYS A 207 24.22 2.16 -20.86
CA CYS A 207 23.33 1.21 -20.20
C CYS A 207 23.01 1.62 -18.76
N LEU A 208 21.84 1.18 -18.27
CA LEU A 208 21.31 1.48 -16.94
C LEU A 208 20.62 0.23 -16.38
N ALA A 209 20.77 -0.01 -15.07
CA ALA A 209 19.99 -1.00 -14.34
C ALA A 209 19.74 -0.54 -12.90
N TRP A 210 18.50 -0.71 -12.43
CA TRP A 210 18.16 -0.54 -11.02
C TRP A 210 18.47 -1.82 -10.25
N SER A 211 18.91 -1.67 -9.01
CA SER A 211 18.96 -2.77 -8.06
C SER A 211 17.53 -3.26 -7.74
N PRO A 212 17.33 -4.55 -7.41
CA PRO A 212 16.00 -5.09 -7.11
C PRO A 212 15.28 -4.44 -5.92
N ASP A 213 16.02 -3.82 -5.00
CA ASP A 213 15.47 -3.05 -3.88
C ASP A 213 15.11 -1.59 -4.23
N GLY A 214 15.52 -1.11 -5.42
CA GLY A 214 15.31 0.27 -5.88
C GLY A 214 16.21 1.31 -5.22
N GLU A 215 17.20 0.91 -4.42
CA GLU A 215 18.07 1.84 -3.68
C GLU A 215 19.27 2.33 -4.50
N VAL A 216 19.75 1.53 -5.46
CA VAL A 216 20.96 1.82 -6.24
C VAL A 216 20.65 1.78 -7.74
N LEU A 217 21.08 2.80 -8.46
CA LEU A 217 21.08 2.84 -9.91
C LEU A 217 22.51 2.66 -10.43
N VAL A 218 22.73 1.67 -11.28
CA VAL A 218 24.03 1.46 -11.93
C VAL A 218 23.98 2.00 -13.34
N ALA A 219 25.01 2.74 -13.70
CA ALA A 219 25.17 3.36 -15.00
C ALA A 219 26.53 3.00 -15.59
N GLY A 220 26.53 2.50 -16.83
CA GLY A 220 27.73 2.19 -17.61
C GLY A 220 27.95 3.21 -18.71
N THR A 221 29.22 3.52 -19.00
CA THR A 221 29.60 4.52 -20.00
C THR A 221 30.38 3.95 -21.18
N SER A 222 30.50 4.76 -22.25
CA SER A 222 31.33 4.46 -23.42
C SER A 222 32.83 4.34 -23.11
N GLY A 223 33.32 4.96 -22.04
CA GLY A 223 34.72 4.92 -21.61
C GLY A 223 35.06 3.72 -20.72
N GLY A 224 34.13 2.79 -20.52
CA GLY A 224 34.33 1.61 -19.68
C GLY A 224 34.13 1.86 -18.17
N GLN A 225 33.66 3.05 -17.79
CA GLN A 225 33.34 3.35 -16.39
C GLN A 225 31.97 2.78 -16.03
N VAL A 226 31.90 2.09 -14.89
CA VAL A 226 30.63 1.68 -14.26
C VAL A 226 30.50 2.42 -12.94
N THR A 227 29.41 3.15 -12.76
CA THR A 227 29.15 3.95 -11.56
C THR A 227 27.86 3.49 -10.89
N CYS A 228 27.96 3.18 -9.60
CA CYS A 228 26.84 2.84 -8.73
C CYS A 228 26.39 4.10 -7.98
N LEU A 229 25.13 4.48 -8.18
CA LEU A 229 24.52 5.73 -7.72
C LEU A 229 23.46 5.41 -6.67
N PRO A 230 23.68 5.68 -5.38
CA PRO A 230 22.64 5.54 -4.35
C PRO A 230 21.58 6.62 -4.51
N ILE A 231 20.30 6.24 -4.63
CA ILE A 231 19.18 7.17 -4.90
C ILE A 231 18.23 7.20 -3.69
N HIS A 232 18.69 7.80 -2.58
CA HIS A 232 17.91 8.00 -1.35
C HIS A 232 18.10 9.40 -0.75
N GLU A 233 17.04 10.00 -0.17
CA GLU A 233 17.07 11.33 0.48
C GLU A 233 17.98 11.41 1.72
N SER A 234 18.29 10.26 2.33
CA SER A 234 19.19 10.14 3.49
C SER A 234 20.63 9.77 3.15
N ALA A 235 20.99 9.67 1.87
CA ALA A 235 22.29 9.18 1.40
C ALA A 235 23.39 10.25 1.30
N VAL A 236 23.31 11.36 2.06
CA VAL A 236 24.37 12.39 2.07
C VAL A 236 25.72 11.82 2.52
N ASP A 237 25.74 10.67 3.21
CA ASP A 237 26.96 10.02 3.73
C ASP A 237 27.56 8.90 2.86
N LYS A 238 26.90 8.43 1.79
CA LYS A 238 27.44 7.41 0.87
C LYS A 238 27.46 7.95 -0.56
N GLY A 239 28.59 8.50 -0.99
CA GLY A 239 28.80 9.01 -2.35
C GLY A 239 28.73 7.91 -3.43
N PRO A 240 28.80 8.29 -4.72
CA PRO A 240 28.86 7.32 -5.83
C PRO A 240 30.07 6.40 -5.70
N VAL A 241 29.93 5.15 -6.14
CA VAL A 241 31.03 4.18 -6.18
C VAL A 241 31.37 3.88 -7.63
N HIS A 242 32.64 4.00 -8.01
CA HIS A 242 33.13 3.66 -9.34
C HIS A 242 33.77 2.27 -9.33
N LEU A 243 33.35 1.42 -10.26
CA LEU A 243 33.89 0.07 -10.42
C LEU A 243 35.00 0.09 -11.47
N GLU A 244 36.23 -0.19 -11.03
CA GLU A 244 37.41 -0.19 -11.90
C GLU A 244 37.69 -1.58 -12.47
N GLY A 245 37.91 -1.68 -13.79
CA GLY A 245 38.44 -2.89 -14.40
C GLY A 245 38.09 -3.11 -15.87
N HIS A 246 36.99 -2.56 -16.37
CA HIS A 246 36.71 -2.58 -17.80
C HIS A 246 37.61 -1.60 -18.55
N THR A 247 38.06 -2.01 -19.74
CA THR A 247 39.01 -1.22 -20.55
C THR A 247 38.40 -0.62 -21.81
N ASP A 248 37.12 -0.90 -22.07
CA ASP A 248 36.36 -0.43 -23.24
C ASP A 248 34.88 -0.28 -22.88
N SER A 249 34.09 0.27 -23.81
CA SER A 249 32.67 0.61 -23.69
C SER A 249 31.81 -0.46 -23.04
N ILE A 250 31.04 -0.07 -22.02
CA ILE A 250 30.07 -0.95 -21.35
C ILE A 250 28.86 -1.11 -22.26
N SER A 251 28.51 -2.33 -22.62
CA SER A 251 27.43 -2.63 -23.55
C SER A 251 26.12 -3.05 -22.90
N ASP A 252 26.21 -3.60 -21.68
CA ASP A 252 25.05 -4.03 -20.91
C ASP A 252 25.37 -4.15 -19.42
N VAL A 253 24.33 -3.98 -18.59
CA VAL A 253 24.42 -4.12 -17.15
C VAL A 253 23.14 -4.75 -16.61
N GLY A 254 23.26 -5.61 -15.61
CA GLY A 254 22.10 -6.26 -14.99
C GLY A 254 22.42 -6.80 -13.60
N PHE A 255 21.41 -6.80 -12.73
CA PHE A 255 21.50 -7.40 -11.41
C PHE A 255 21.02 -8.86 -11.41
N SER A 256 21.57 -9.67 -10.50
CA SER A 256 20.95 -10.92 -10.10
C SER A 256 19.59 -10.65 -9.43
N ALA A 257 18.67 -11.62 -9.50
CA ALA A 257 17.31 -11.45 -8.97
C ALA A 257 17.27 -11.18 -7.45
N ASP A 258 18.27 -11.67 -6.72
CA ASP A 258 18.45 -11.43 -5.28
C ASP A 258 19.23 -10.14 -4.96
N GLY A 259 19.72 -9.44 -5.98
CA GLY A 259 20.49 -8.20 -5.85
C GLY A 259 21.89 -8.37 -5.27
N THR A 260 22.39 -9.60 -5.09
CA THR A 260 23.70 -9.86 -4.47
C THR A 260 24.88 -9.71 -5.44
N LEU A 261 24.60 -9.83 -6.75
CA LEU A 261 25.57 -9.71 -7.82
C LEU A 261 25.13 -8.68 -8.87
N LEU A 262 26.11 -7.96 -9.39
CA LEU A 262 25.99 -7.11 -10.58
C LEU A 262 26.82 -7.74 -11.70
N GLY A 263 26.25 -7.88 -12.88
CA GLY A 263 26.98 -8.25 -14.10
C GLY A 263 27.15 -7.05 -15.01
N THR A 264 28.36 -6.83 -15.51
CA THR A 264 28.68 -5.79 -16.49
C THR A 264 29.34 -6.41 -17.71
N ALA A 265 28.82 -6.12 -18.90
CA ALA A 265 29.37 -6.55 -20.18
C ALA A 265 30.10 -5.39 -20.85
N SER A 266 31.27 -5.65 -21.45
CA SER A 266 32.05 -4.64 -22.15
C SER A 266 32.53 -5.10 -23.52
N ALA A 267 32.75 -4.13 -24.41
CA ALA A 267 33.42 -4.30 -25.69
C ALA A 267 34.86 -4.81 -25.56
N ASP A 268 35.46 -4.78 -24.36
CA ASP A 268 36.77 -5.36 -24.07
C ASP A 268 36.79 -6.91 -24.15
N GLY A 269 35.65 -7.53 -24.48
CA GLY A 269 35.50 -8.97 -24.59
C GLY A 269 35.26 -9.66 -23.25
N THR A 270 35.06 -8.90 -22.17
CA THR A 270 34.85 -9.44 -20.82
C THR A 270 33.45 -9.15 -20.28
N ILE A 271 32.97 -10.08 -19.44
CA ILE A 271 31.84 -9.87 -18.55
C ILE A 271 32.35 -10.01 -17.13
N ARG A 272 32.19 -8.97 -16.32
CA ARG A 272 32.60 -8.95 -14.92
C ARG A 272 31.39 -9.13 -14.02
N LEU A 273 31.54 -9.99 -13.01
CA LEU A 273 30.60 -10.13 -11.91
C LEU A 273 31.16 -9.43 -10.69
N TRP A 274 30.35 -8.54 -10.10
CA TRP A 274 30.69 -7.75 -8.94
C TRP A 274 29.77 -8.11 -7.79
N ARG A 275 30.32 -8.07 -6.59
CA ARG A 275 29.53 -8.16 -5.37
C ARG A 275 28.89 -6.81 -5.07
N THR A 276 27.65 -6.79 -4.59
CA THR A 276 26.93 -5.51 -4.37
C THR A 276 27.11 -4.92 -2.96
N ASP A 277 27.65 -5.68 -2.02
CA ASP A 277 27.94 -5.22 -0.65
C ASP A 277 29.23 -4.39 -0.56
N ASP A 278 30.28 -4.78 -1.29
CA ASP A 278 31.61 -4.18 -1.28
C ASP A 278 32.12 -3.77 -2.67
N TRP A 279 31.34 -4.04 -3.72
CA TRP A 279 31.65 -3.66 -5.10
C TRP A 279 32.94 -4.30 -5.67
N THR A 280 33.39 -5.42 -5.09
CA THR A 280 34.57 -6.15 -5.57
C THR A 280 34.25 -7.11 -6.73
N THR A 281 35.18 -7.26 -7.68
CA THR A 281 35.03 -8.24 -8.77
C THR A 281 35.22 -9.67 -8.24
N VAL A 282 34.22 -10.54 -8.42
CA VAL A 282 34.22 -11.93 -7.94
C VAL A 282 34.45 -12.95 -9.05
N ALA A 283 34.13 -12.61 -10.30
CA ALA A 283 34.45 -13.43 -11.47
C ALA A 283 34.60 -12.56 -12.73
N VAL A 284 35.42 -13.02 -13.67
CA VAL A 284 35.60 -12.44 -14.99
C VAL A 284 35.41 -13.54 -16.02
N LEU A 285 34.41 -13.39 -16.88
CA LEU A 285 34.20 -14.24 -18.05
C LEU A 285 34.90 -13.57 -19.23
N THR A 286 35.90 -14.24 -19.78
CA THR A 286 36.64 -13.79 -20.97
C THR A 286 36.06 -14.49 -22.18
N LEU A 287 35.46 -13.72 -23.09
CA LEU A 287 34.93 -14.24 -24.35
C LEU A 287 36.08 -14.36 -25.38
N PRO A 288 35.98 -15.25 -26.38
CA PRO A 288 37.04 -15.42 -27.37
C PRO A 288 37.30 -14.12 -28.18
N GLU A 289 38.58 -13.78 -28.44
CA GLU A 289 38.99 -12.60 -29.21
C GLU A 289 38.80 -12.77 -30.74
N ASP A 290 38.63 -11.65 -31.47
CA ASP A 290 38.62 -11.57 -32.94
C ASP A 290 40.03 -11.81 -33.55
N THR A 291 40.53 -13.05 -33.50
CA THR A 291 41.81 -13.41 -34.14
C THR A 291 41.64 -14.13 -35.48
N VAL A 292 40.87 -13.61 -36.45
CA VAL A 292 41.14 -13.85 -37.89
C VAL A 292 40.59 -12.70 -38.77
N ARG A 293 41.47 -11.79 -39.23
CA ARG A 293 41.22 -11.03 -40.48
C ARG A 293 41.33 -12.01 -41.65
N LEU A 294 40.24 -12.62 -42.09
CA LEU A 294 40.23 -13.34 -43.37
C LEU A 294 40.29 -12.33 -44.53
N PRO A 295 41.06 -12.58 -45.59
CA PRO A 295 41.11 -11.69 -46.74
C PRO A 295 39.75 -11.70 -47.45
N ILE A 296 39.11 -10.53 -47.49
CA ILE A 296 37.86 -10.33 -48.21
C ILE A 296 38.12 -10.64 -49.69
N THR A 297 37.40 -11.61 -50.22
CA THR A 297 37.35 -11.85 -51.66
C THR A 297 36.10 -11.17 -52.19
N GLU A 298 36.21 -9.91 -52.61
CA GLU A 298 35.09 -9.23 -53.26
C GLU A 298 34.83 -9.85 -54.64
N VAL A 299 33.65 -10.44 -54.83
CA VAL A 299 33.14 -10.82 -56.14
C VAL A 299 32.38 -9.61 -56.69
N HIS A 300 32.99 -8.89 -57.62
CA HIS A 300 32.33 -7.81 -58.32
C HIS A 300 31.38 -8.39 -59.38
N LEU A 301 30.07 -8.21 -59.20
CA LEU A 301 29.10 -8.41 -60.28
C LEU A 301 29.08 -7.13 -61.14
N PRO A 302 29.16 -7.22 -62.48
CA PRO A 302 29.03 -6.03 -63.31
C PRO A 302 27.60 -5.47 -63.18
N GLY A 303 27.49 -4.16 -62.97
CA GLY A 303 26.20 -3.46 -62.91
C GLY A 303 25.43 -3.54 -64.24
N PRO A 304 24.10 -3.31 -64.23
CA PRO A 304 23.29 -3.37 -65.44
C PRO A 304 23.70 -2.26 -66.43
N GLY A 305 23.93 -2.64 -67.69
CA GLY A 305 24.06 -1.68 -68.79
C GLY A 305 22.71 -0.99 -69.06
N GLU A 306 22.76 0.26 -69.55
CA GLU A 306 21.62 1.18 -69.71
C GLU A 306 20.47 0.69 -70.60
N ASP A 307 20.55 -0.50 -71.21
CA ASP A 307 19.56 -1.01 -72.17
C ASP A 307 18.71 -2.19 -71.65
N GLY A 308 18.78 -2.53 -70.35
CA GLY A 308 17.77 -3.38 -69.69
C GLY A 308 17.69 -4.84 -70.15
N SER A 309 18.81 -5.48 -70.51
CA SER A 309 18.85 -6.93 -70.76
C SER A 309 19.67 -7.69 -69.70
N LEU A 310 19.11 -8.82 -69.22
CA LEU A 310 19.67 -9.67 -68.15
C LEU A 310 20.75 -10.63 -68.71
N LEU A 311 21.99 -10.51 -68.23
CA LEU A 311 23.07 -11.47 -68.49
C LEU A 311 23.06 -12.64 -67.48
N ARG A 312 23.46 -13.83 -67.92
CA ARG A 312 23.39 -15.09 -67.15
C ARG A 312 24.58 -15.27 -66.16
N PRO A 313 24.43 -16.07 -65.10
CA PRO A 313 25.36 -16.12 -63.95
C PRO A 313 26.73 -16.78 -64.17
N SER A 314 27.19 -17.03 -65.40
CA SER A 314 28.37 -17.87 -65.66
C SER A 314 29.72 -17.14 -65.80
N ASP A 315 29.75 -15.80 -65.77
CA ASP A 315 30.94 -15.03 -66.20
C ASP A 315 31.66 -14.21 -65.08
N ALA A 316 31.46 -14.54 -63.80
CA ALA A 316 32.17 -13.86 -62.69
C ALA A 316 33.64 -14.31 -62.59
N VAL A 317 34.60 -13.39 -62.77
CA VAL A 317 36.04 -13.63 -62.60
C VAL A 317 36.49 -13.18 -61.21
N LEU A 318 37.07 -14.10 -60.43
CA LEU A 318 37.68 -13.84 -59.12
C LEU A 318 39.02 -13.09 -59.29
N ARG A 319 39.16 -11.91 -58.66
CA ARG A 319 40.46 -11.29 -58.40
C ARG A 319 40.61 -11.00 -56.91
N THR A 320 41.56 -11.67 -56.28
CA THR A 320 42.05 -11.33 -54.94
C THR A 320 42.96 -10.11 -55.03
N SER A 321 42.64 -9.04 -54.31
CA SER A 321 43.57 -7.94 -54.08
C SER A 321 43.85 -7.81 -52.57
N ILE A 322 45.12 -7.84 -52.20
CA ILE A 322 45.59 -7.56 -50.84
C ILE A 322 45.75 -6.05 -50.76
N GLY A 323 44.71 -5.37 -50.31
CA GLY A 323 44.75 -3.94 -49.98
C GLY A 323 45.18 -3.75 -48.52
N VAL A 324 46.40 -3.27 -48.32
CA VAL A 324 46.80 -2.61 -47.07
C VAL A 324 46.01 -1.30 -47.04
N GLN A 325 44.95 -1.23 -46.23
CA GLN A 325 44.18 0.01 -46.11
C GLN A 325 44.80 0.89 -45.02
N THR A 326 45.30 2.02 -45.51
CA THR A 326 45.78 3.21 -44.82
C THR A 326 44.74 3.79 -43.87
N ASP A 327 45.23 4.32 -42.74
CA ASP A 327 44.51 5.12 -41.74
C ASP A 327 43.43 6.01 -42.37
N ASN A 328 42.17 5.71 -42.08
CA ASN A 328 41.04 6.60 -42.31
C ASN A 328 40.30 6.79 -40.97
N PRO A 329 40.49 7.93 -40.26
CA PRO A 329 39.98 8.15 -38.90
C PRO A 329 38.47 8.51 -38.85
N GLN A 330 37.66 8.04 -39.80
CA GLN A 330 36.20 8.26 -39.83
C GLN A 330 35.39 6.95 -39.78
N ARG A 331 36.02 5.82 -39.44
CA ARG A 331 35.37 4.52 -39.18
C ARG A 331 35.51 4.08 -37.71
N GLU A 332 35.50 5.03 -36.78
CA GLU A 332 35.48 4.73 -35.33
C GLU A 332 34.14 4.09 -34.88
N ASP A 333 33.10 4.12 -35.73
CA ASP A 333 31.77 3.56 -35.47
C ASP A 333 31.65 2.02 -35.62
N ASP A 334 32.74 1.25 -35.67
CA ASP A 334 32.66 -0.23 -35.73
C ASP A 334 32.93 -0.93 -34.38
N HIS A 335 33.55 -0.24 -33.40
CA HIS A 335 33.92 -0.86 -32.11
C HIS A 335 32.71 -1.21 -31.24
N TRP A 336 31.65 -0.40 -31.25
CA TRP A 336 30.41 -0.75 -30.55
C TRP A 336 29.81 -2.05 -31.12
N ARG A 337 30.02 -2.40 -32.41
CA ARG A 337 29.35 -3.52 -33.11
C ARG A 337 29.68 -4.93 -32.65
N SER A 338 30.69 -5.13 -31.82
CA SER A 338 31.11 -6.46 -31.34
C SER A 338 30.75 -6.78 -29.89
N ALA A 339 30.21 -5.81 -29.14
CA ALA A 339 30.09 -5.94 -27.69
C ALA A 339 29.01 -6.95 -27.23
N PRO A 340 29.26 -7.74 -26.17
CA PRO A 340 28.34 -8.74 -25.66
C PRO A 340 27.12 -8.13 -24.94
N ALA A 341 26.03 -8.89 -24.86
CA ALA A 341 24.86 -8.57 -24.02
C ALA A 341 24.69 -9.66 -22.95
N LEU A 342 24.14 -9.30 -21.80
CA LEU A 342 23.94 -10.24 -20.69
C LEU A 342 22.53 -10.11 -20.11
N ALA A 343 21.99 -11.22 -19.62
CA ALA A 343 20.77 -11.22 -18.81
C ALA A 343 20.82 -12.30 -17.74
N PHE A 344 20.66 -11.88 -16.49
CA PHE A 344 20.43 -12.80 -15.39
C PHE A 344 19.08 -13.50 -15.56
N HIS A 345 19.04 -14.78 -15.23
CA HIS A 345 17.80 -15.50 -15.12
C HIS A 345 16.99 -14.95 -13.93
N PRO A 346 15.66 -14.76 -14.05
CA PRO A 346 14.85 -14.14 -12.99
C PRO A 346 14.78 -14.91 -11.65
N TYR A 347 15.31 -16.13 -11.57
CA TYR A 347 15.07 -17.05 -10.44
C TYR A 347 16.22 -18.01 -10.17
N LEU A 348 16.93 -18.47 -11.21
CA LEU A 348 18.04 -19.40 -11.10
C LEU A 348 19.37 -18.63 -11.12
N PRO A 349 20.43 -19.14 -10.48
CA PRO A 349 21.77 -18.55 -10.54
C PRO A 349 22.41 -18.88 -11.90
N ARG A 350 21.86 -18.26 -12.95
CA ARG A 350 22.22 -18.45 -14.34
C ARG A 350 22.26 -17.12 -15.06
N ILE A 351 23.18 -16.98 -16.00
CA ILE A 351 23.35 -15.82 -16.86
C ILE A 351 23.30 -16.28 -18.31
N ALA A 352 22.45 -15.64 -19.11
CA ALA A 352 22.49 -15.75 -20.55
C ALA A 352 23.43 -14.67 -21.10
N VAL A 353 24.37 -15.08 -21.94
CA VAL A 353 25.35 -14.21 -22.58
C VAL A 353 25.18 -14.32 -24.08
N GLN A 354 25.00 -13.20 -24.76
CA GLN A 354 24.96 -13.14 -26.22
C GLN A 354 26.23 -12.45 -26.72
N SER A 355 26.98 -13.16 -27.57
CA SER A 355 28.16 -12.62 -28.26
C SER A 355 28.01 -12.82 -29.76
N ARG A 356 28.63 -11.91 -30.53
CA ARG A 356 28.64 -11.96 -32.00
C ARG A 356 29.28 -13.24 -32.53
N GLN A 357 30.35 -13.72 -31.89
CA GLN A 357 31.09 -14.89 -32.37
C GLN A 357 30.43 -16.21 -31.97
N THR A 358 30.01 -16.32 -30.71
CA THR A 358 29.64 -17.60 -30.10
C THR A 358 28.12 -17.83 -30.13
N GLY A 359 27.32 -16.80 -30.43
CA GLY A 359 25.87 -16.84 -30.29
C GLY A 359 25.46 -16.69 -28.83
N VAL A 360 24.39 -17.38 -28.42
CA VAL A 360 23.87 -17.30 -27.05
C VAL A 360 24.41 -18.47 -26.22
N ALA A 361 25.02 -18.15 -25.08
CA ALA A 361 25.57 -19.08 -24.11
C ALA A 361 24.87 -18.95 -22.76
N LEU A 362 24.65 -20.07 -22.09
CA LEU A 362 24.09 -20.12 -20.75
C LEU A 362 25.18 -20.54 -19.77
N TRP A 363 25.42 -19.68 -18.78
CA TRP A 363 26.39 -19.87 -17.72
C TRP A 363 25.68 -20.03 -16.40
N ASP A 364 25.90 -21.13 -15.70
CA ASP A 364 25.46 -21.29 -14.32
C ASP A 364 26.57 -20.71 -13.41
N TYR A 365 26.18 -20.00 -12.35
CA TYR A 365 27.10 -19.54 -11.32
C TYR A 365 26.68 -20.07 -9.95
N ASP A 366 27.65 -20.15 -9.05
CA ASP A 366 27.47 -20.54 -7.67
C ASP A 366 27.66 -19.29 -6.78
N PRO A 367 26.56 -18.72 -6.25
CA PRO A 367 26.62 -17.54 -5.40
C PRO A 367 27.53 -17.73 -4.19
N ASP A 368 27.56 -18.92 -3.58
CA ASP A 368 28.31 -19.15 -2.34
C ASP A 368 29.82 -19.13 -2.59
N VAL A 369 30.26 -19.72 -3.71
CA VAL A 369 31.66 -19.66 -4.17
C VAL A 369 32.06 -18.23 -4.51
N LEU A 370 31.20 -17.47 -5.20
CA LEU A 370 31.49 -16.10 -5.62
C LEU A 370 31.47 -15.10 -4.46
N LEU A 371 30.62 -15.32 -3.46
CA LEU A 371 30.51 -14.48 -2.28
C LEU A 371 31.56 -14.80 -1.20
N GLY A 372 32.46 -15.76 -1.45
CA GLY A 372 33.54 -16.11 -0.53
C GLY A 372 33.02 -16.63 0.82
N ARG A 373 31.78 -17.13 0.85
CA ARG A 373 31.20 -17.76 2.02
C ARG A 373 31.91 -19.11 2.19
N ALA A 374 32.35 -19.42 3.41
CA ALA A 374 33.09 -20.65 3.71
C ALA A 374 32.38 -21.88 3.11
N ALA A 375 33.14 -22.93 2.78
CA ALA A 375 32.68 -24.16 2.13
C ALA A 375 31.25 -24.53 2.54
N PRO A 376 30.37 -24.87 1.58
CA PRO A 376 28.94 -24.84 1.78
C PRO A 376 28.56 -25.70 2.99
N VAL A 377 27.94 -25.08 3.99
CA VAL A 377 26.88 -25.77 4.72
C VAL A 377 25.91 -26.20 3.62
N GLU A 378 25.75 -27.51 3.38
CA GLU A 378 24.93 -28.04 2.28
C GLU A 378 23.62 -27.23 2.19
N SER A 379 23.46 -26.41 1.14
CA SER A 379 22.24 -25.63 0.99
C SER A 379 21.13 -26.59 0.60
N VAL A 380 20.09 -26.71 1.43
CA VAL A 380 18.93 -27.55 1.13
C VAL A 380 17.87 -26.65 0.51
N ARG A 381 17.58 -26.90 -0.76
CA ARG A 381 16.45 -26.28 -1.45
C ARG A 381 15.18 -26.97 -0.98
N TYR A 382 14.26 -26.18 -0.43
CA TYR A 382 13.09 -26.70 0.24
C TYR A 382 11.82 -25.99 -0.18
N MET A 383 10.73 -26.75 -0.30
CA MET A 383 9.41 -26.23 -0.65
C MET A 383 8.32 -26.90 0.18
N THR A 384 7.41 -26.09 0.70
CA THR A 384 6.28 -26.55 1.53
C THR A 384 4.97 -26.10 0.90
N ALA A 385 4.03 -27.02 0.67
CA ALA A 385 2.67 -26.72 0.24
C ALA A 385 1.69 -26.75 1.42
N LYS A 386 0.89 -25.70 1.58
CA LYS A 386 -0.18 -25.58 2.57
C LYS A 386 -1.47 -26.19 2.02
N VAL A 387 -1.79 -27.40 2.48
CA VAL A 387 -3.04 -28.10 2.18
C VAL A 387 -4.01 -27.89 3.34
N VAL A 388 -5.20 -27.35 3.09
CA VAL A 388 -6.17 -27.05 4.17
C VAL A 388 -7.37 -28.00 4.10
N LEU A 389 -7.73 -28.60 5.25
CA LEU A 389 -9.01 -29.27 5.47
C LEU A 389 -10.05 -28.28 6.03
N VAL A 390 -11.13 -28.12 5.28
CA VAL A 390 -12.31 -27.34 5.69
C VAL A 390 -13.58 -28.16 5.53
N GLY A 391 -14.61 -27.82 6.29
CA GLY A 391 -15.86 -28.55 6.33
C GLY A 391 -16.60 -28.33 7.65
N ASP A 392 -17.89 -28.59 7.67
CA ASP A 392 -18.73 -28.35 8.86
C ASP A 392 -18.31 -29.19 10.06
N SER A 393 -18.73 -28.77 11.25
CA SER A 393 -18.49 -29.55 12.46
C SER A 393 -19.06 -30.96 12.31
N GLY A 394 -18.28 -31.96 12.73
CA GLY A 394 -18.72 -33.34 12.72
C GLY A 394 -18.66 -34.07 11.38
N VAL A 395 -18.20 -33.48 10.26
CA VAL A 395 -18.06 -34.21 8.96
C VAL A 395 -16.91 -35.22 8.91
N GLY A 396 -16.03 -35.24 9.93
CA GLY A 396 -14.91 -36.19 10.02
C GLY A 396 -13.55 -35.65 9.58
N LYS A 397 -13.36 -34.32 9.54
CA LYS A 397 -12.08 -33.67 9.18
C LYS A 397 -10.87 -34.25 9.90
N THR A 398 -10.84 -34.19 11.22
CA THR A 398 -9.72 -34.65 12.04
C THR A 398 -9.41 -36.14 11.84
N GLY A 399 -10.45 -36.97 11.70
CA GLY A 399 -10.27 -38.40 11.43
C GLY A 399 -9.67 -38.68 10.04
N LEU A 400 -10.10 -37.95 9.01
CA LEU A 400 -9.51 -38.06 7.68
C LEU A 400 -8.10 -37.46 7.64
N GLY A 401 -7.87 -36.32 8.30
CA GLY A 401 -6.57 -35.68 8.40
C GLY A 401 -5.53 -36.57 9.09
N TRP A 402 -5.90 -37.21 10.20
CA TRP A 402 -5.05 -38.18 10.89
C TRP A 402 -4.67 -39.35 9.99
N ARG A 403 -5.65 -39.90 9.25
CA ARG A 403 -5.43 -40.99 8.29
C ARG A 403 -4.51 -40.58 7.15
N LEU A 404 -4.67 -39.37 6.60
CA LEU A 404 -3.81 -38.85 5.53
C LEU A 404 -2.36 -38.68 6.00
N ALA A 405 -2.14 -38.29 7.25
CA ALA A 405 -0.82 -38.06 7.80
C ALA A 405 -0.11 -39.34 8.26
N HIS A 406 -0.81 -40.25 8.96
CA HIS A 406 -0.20 -41.39 9.66
C HIS A 406 -0.60 -42.76 9.10
N ASP A 407 -1.47 -42.82 8.09
CA ASP A 407 -2.07 -44.06 7.55
C ASP A 407 -2.77 -44.96 8.61
N GLU A 408 -3.22 -44.35 9.70
CA GLU A 408 -3.97 -45.01 10.77
C GLU A 408 -5.33 -44.35 11.00
N PHE A 409 -6.30 -45.09 11.55
CA PHE A 409 -7.57 -44.51 11.97
C PHE A 409 -7.63 -44.39 13.49
N ARG A 410 -7.93 -43.20 13.98
CA ARG A 410 -8.21 -42.94 15.40
C ARG A 410 -9.51 -42.14 15.51
N GLU A 411 -10.34 -42.52 16.49
CA GLU A 411 -11.56 -41.76 16.77
C GLU A 411 -11.21 -40.50 17.56
N HIS A 412 -11.57 -39.33 17.00
CA HIS A 412 -11.35 -38.03 17.62
C HIS A 412 -12.70 -37.38 17.96
N ALA A 413 -12.79 -36.80 19.16
CA ALA A 413 -13.88 -35.89 19.49
C ALA A 413 -13.80 -34.63 18.61
N SER A 414 -14.90 -33.87 18.51
CA SER A 414 -14.88 -32.60 17.79
C SER A 414 -13.83 -31.66 18.40
N THR A 415 -12.83 -31.31 17.62
CA THR A 415 -11.75 -30.41 17.99
C THR A 415 -12.24 -28.97 18.05
N HIS A 416 -11.79 -28.25 19.08
CA HIS A 416 -12.06 -26.82 19.27
C HIS A 416 -10.96 -25.94 18.62
N GLY A 417 -9.87 -26.56 18.18
CA GLY A 417 -8.61 -25.91 17.78
C GLY A 417 -8.08 -26.31 16.40
N GLN A 418 -7.02 -25.63 15.96
CA GLN A 418 -6.32 -25.89 14.70
C GLN A 418 -5.29 -27.01 14.90
N GLN A 419 -5.19 -27.95 13.95
CA GLN A 419 -4.13 -28.96 13.93
C GLN A 419 -3.42 -28.94 12.59
N PHE A 420 -2.15 -29.32 12.55
CA PHE A 420 -1.48 -29.55 11.28
C PHE A 420 -0.47 -30.70 11.34
N TRP A 421 -0.32 -31.39 10.21
CA TRP A 421 0.53 -32.57 10.07
C TRP A 421 1.34 -32.51 8.78
N ALA A 422 2.62 -32.85 8.84
CA ALA A 422 3.37 -33.14 7.62
C ALA A 422 2.86 -34.45 7.02
N VAL A 423 2.70 -34.49 5.69
CA VAL A 423 2.24 -35.70 5.00
C VAL A 423 3.38 -36.28 4.20
N ASP A 424 4.10 -37.22 4.81
CA ASP A 424 5.30 -37.81 4.21
C ASP A 424 5.03 -38.50 2.87
N ALA A 425 3.85 -39.10 2.73
CA ALA A 425 3.42 -39.73 1.49
C ALA A 425 3.26 -38.73 0.32
N MET A 426 3.22 -37.41 0.55
CA MET A 426 3.20 -36.38 -0.50
C MET A 426 4.58 -35.80 -0.82
N ARG A 427 5.65 -36.24 -0.14
CA ARG A 427 7.00 -35.77 -0.43
C ARG A 427 7.41 -36.14 -1.86
N THR A 428 8.02 -35.20 -2.54
CA THR A 428 8.59 -35.39 -3.88
C THR A 428 9.87 -34.60 -4.02
N ARG A 429 10.64 -34.87 -5.06
CA ARG A 429 11.84 -34.10 -5.39
C ARG A 429 11.71 -33.54 -6.79
N ARG A 430 11.86 -32.22 -6.91
CA ARG A 430 11.78 -31.50 -8.17
C ARG A 430 13.05 -31.75 -9.01
N ALA A 431 12.96 -31.54 -10.32
CA ALA A 431 14.07 -31.72 -11.26
C ALA A 431 15.32 -30.87 -10.95
N ASP A 432 15.15 -29.75 -10.24
CA ASP A 432 16.22 -28.85 -9.79
C ASP A 432 16.89 -29.29 -8.46
N GLY A 433 16.49 -30.44 -7.91
CA GLY A 433 17.01 -31.00 -6.68
C GLY A 433 16.29 -30.56 -5.40
N THR A 434 15.25 -29.72 -5.49
CA THR A 434 14.45 -29.22 -4.37
C THR A 434 13.60 -30.31 -3.71
N ASP A 435 13.68 -30.41 -2.39
CA ASP A 435 12.81 -31.29 -1.58
C ASP A 435 11.46 -30.60 -1.37
N CYS A 436 10.38 -31.25 -1.80
CA CYS A 436 9.02 -30.75 -1.71
C CYS A 436 8.21 -31.56 -0.70
N GLU A 437 7.48 -30.90 0.20
CA GLU A 437 6.51 -31.55 1.09
C GLU A 437 5.17 -30.84 1.11
N ALA A 438 4.14 -31.53 1.59
CA ALA A 438 2.85 -30.95 1.90
C ALA A 438 2.58 -30.99 3.41
N VAL A 439 2.05 -29.88 3.94
CA VAL A 439 1.55 -29.77 5.31
C VAL A 439 0.04 -29.65 5.25
N LEU A 440 -0.63 -30.54 5.98
CA LEU A 440 -2.07 -30.62 6.10
C LEU A 440 -2.54 -29.80 7.30
N TRP A 441 -3.45 -28.86 7.12
CA TRP A 441 -4.00 -27.99 8.15
C TRP A 441 -5.48 -28.30 8.39
N ASP A 442 -5.84 -28.85 9.55
CA ASP A 442 -7.23 -29.06 9.98
C ASP A 442 -7.73 -27.84 10.76
N LEU A 443 -8.73 -27.16 10.21
CA LEU A 443 -9.38 -26.01 10.84
C LEU A 443 -10.66 -26.46 11.53
N ALA A 444 -10.93 -25.97 12.75
CA ALA A 444 -12.18 -26.31 13.41
C ALA A 444 -13.39 -25.76 12.62
N GLY A 445 -14.40 -26.61 12.46
CA GLY A 445 -15.59 -26.32 11.64
C GLY A 445 -16.77 -25.71 12.41
N GLN A 446 -16.61 -25.32 13.68
CA GLN A 446 -17.69 -24.70 14.47
C GLN A 446 -17.79 -23.21 14.16
N HIS A 447 -19.03 -22.70 14.07
CA HIS A 447 -19.30 -21.31 13.69
C HIS A 447 -18.65 -20.28 14.62
N ILE A 448 -18.55 -20.58 15.92
CA ILE A 448 -18.02 -19.66 16.94
C ILE A 448 -16.51 -19.37 16.80
N TYR A 449 -15.76 -20.27 16.15
CA TYR A 449 -14.31 -20.11 15.95
C TYR A 449 -13.95 -19.51 14.59
N ARG A 450 -14.93 -19.35 13.68
CA ARG A 450 -14.70 -18.82 12.32
C ARG A 450 -14.02 -17.43 12.33
N PRO A 451 -14.39 -16.46 13.20
CA PRO A 451 -13.70 -15.16 13.28
C PRO A 451 -12.21 -15.27 13.61
N VAL A 452 -11.85 -16.21 14.48
CA VAL A 452 -10.47 -16.47 14.93
C VAL A 452 -9.70 -17.26 13.86
N HIS A 453 -10.32 -18.27 13.24
CA HIS A 453 -9.69 -19.10 12.21
C HIS A 453 -9.55 -18.39 10.86
N ALA A 454 -10.41 -17.42 10.54
CA ALA A 454 -10.29 -16.58 9.34
C ALA A 454 -8.96 -15.80 9.30
N ILE A 455 -8.35 -15.53 10.46
CA ILE A 455 -7.03 -14.89 10.57
C ILE A 455 -5.92 -15.76 9.93
N PHE A 456 -6.12 -17.08 9.81
CA PHE A 456 -5.08 -18.04 9.41
C PHE A 456 -5.29 -18.66 8.02
N LEU A 457 -6.29 -18.20 7.27
CA LEU A 457 -6.69 -18.72 5.96
C LEU A 457 -5.95 -18.08 4.76
N ASP A 458 -4.83 -17.41 4.99
CA ASP A 458 -4.04 -16.82 3.92
C ASP A 458 -3.07 -17.84 3.30
N ASN A 459 -2.80 -17.67 1.99
CA ASN A 459 -1.84 -18.46 1.19
C ASN A 459 -2.10 -19.98 1.16
N VAL A 460 -3.34 -20.40 0.85
CA VAL A 460 -3.69 -21.83 0.70
C VAL A 460 -3.30 -22.34 -0.69
N ASP A 461 -2.48 -23.39 -0.76
CA ASP A 461 -2.04 -23.99 -2.02
C ASP A 461 -3.05 -25.01 -2.56
N VAL A 462 -3.66 -25.80 -1.68
CA VAL A 462 -4.75 -26.74 -2.02
C VAL A 462 -5.78 -26.80 -0.90
N ALA A 463 -7.06 -26.86 -1.25
CA ALA A 463 -8.16 -26.99 -0.30
C ALA A 463 -8.90 -28.33 -0.44
N LEU A 464 -9.10 -29.02 0.68
CA LEU A 464 -9.95 -30.19 0.83
C LEU A 464 -11.26 -29.76 1.49
N VAL A 465 -12.34 -29.72 0.71
CA VAL A 465 -13.67 -29.31 1.20
C VAL A 465 -14.48 -30.55 1.52
N LEU A 466 -14.59 -30.87 2.80
CA LEU A 466 -15.27 -32.07 3.30
C LEU A 466 -16.75 -31.80 3.58
N PHE A 467 -17.59 -32.75 3.18
CA PHE A 467 -18.99 -32.81 3.55
C PHE A 467 -19.41 -34.24 3.84
N ASP A 468 -20.52 -34.40 4.56
CA ASP A 468 -21.14 -35.71 4.80
C ASP A 468 -22.17 -35.97 3.69
N PRO A 469 -21.90 -36.90 2.75
CA PRO A 469 -22.81 -37.19 1.64
C PRO A 469 -24.07 -37.92 2.10
N THR A 470 -24.11 -38.45 3.32
CA THR A 470 -25.28 -39.18 3.86
C THR A 470 -26.36 -38.24 4.42
N ASN A 471 -26.05 -36.94 4.58
CA ASN A 471 -26.99 -35.94 5.09
C ASN A 471 -28.10 -35.65 4.06
N ARG A 472 -29.34 -36.03 4.39
CA ARG A 472 -30.51 -35.93 3.49
C ARG A 472 -31.22 -34.57 3.46
N GLN A 473 -30.85 -33.60 4.31
CA GLN A 473 -31.51 -32.29 4.31
C GLN A 473 -30.87 -31.33 3.29
N GLU A 474 -29.61 -30.94 3.49
CA GLU A 474 -28.85 -30.04 2.61
C GLU A 474 -27.34 -30.40 2.63
N PRO A 475 -26.89 -31.43 1.89
CA PRO A 475 -25.51 -31.95 2.00
C PRO A 475 -24.43 -30.98 1.52
N LEU A 476 -24.75 -30.06 0.61
CA LEU A 476 -23.78 -29.13 -0.01
C LEU A 476 -23.81 -27.70 0.54
N LYS A 477 -24.61 -27.43 1.58
CA LYS A 477 -24.73 -26.08 2.15
C LYS A 477 -23.40 -25.56 2.69
N GLY A 478 -22.77 -26.32 3.58
CA GLY A 478 -21.47 -25.96 4.16
C GLY A 478 -20.35 -25.87 3.12
N VAL A 479 -20.42 -26.66 2.04
CA VAL A 479 -19.44 -26.64 0.94
C VAL A 479 -19.41 -25.26 0.28
N ARG A 480 -20.57 -24.69 -0.06
CA ARG A 480 -20.65 -23.36 -0.69
C ARG A 480 -20.04 -22.27 0.19
N PHE A 481 -20.27 -22.34 1.50
CA PHE A 481 -19.68 -21.43 2.46
C PHE A 481 -18.15 -21.48 2.44
N TRP A 482 -17.56 -22.68 2.54
CA TRP A 482 -16.10 -22.82 2.57
C TRP A 482 -15.45 -22.40 1.25
N LEU A 483 -16.09 -22.63 0.10
CA LEU A 483 -15.61 -22.16 -1.20
C LEU A 483 -15.58 -20.62 -1.27
N GLN A 484 -16.58 -19.94 -0.68
CA GLN A 484 -16.58 -18.48 -0.61
C GLN A 484 -15.47 -17.94 0.31
N GLN A 485 -15.22 -18.63 1.43
CA GLN A 485 -14.14 -18.26 2.36
C GLN A 485 -12.73 -18.45 1.77
N LEU A 486 -12.53 -19.56 1.04
CA LEU A 486 -11.28 -19.89 0.36
C LEU A 486 -11.01 -18.98 -0.83
N SER A 487 -12.05 -18.64 -1.61
CA SER A 487 -11.90 -17.73 -2.74
C SER A 487 -11.65 -16.30 -2.27
N GLY A 488 -12.31 -15.84 -1.21
CA GLY A 488 -12.14 -14.49 -0.66
C GLY A 488 -12.13 -13.43 -1.77
N GLY A 489 -13.12 -13.45 -2.66
CA GLY A 489 -13.22 -12.52 -3.81
C GLY A 489 -12.16 -12.67 -4.92
N ARG A 490 -11.22 -13.63 -4.81
CA ARG A 490 -10.21 -14.00 -5.81
C ARG A 490 -10.57 -15.33 -6.49
N GLN A 491 -9.73 -15.79 -7.41
CA GLN A 491 -9.85 -17.13 -7.97
C GLN A 491 -9.66 -18.18 -6.86
N LEU A 492 -10.60 -19.14 -6.78
CA LEU A 492 -10.55 -20.24 -5.81
C LEU A 492 -9.20 -20.97 -5.91
N PRO A 493 -8.51 -21.27 -4.79
CA PRO A 493 -7.34 -22.14 -4.82
C PRO A 493 -7.73 -23.52 -5.37
N PRO A 494 -6.78 -24.30 -5.91
CA PRO A 494 -7.04 -25.68 -6.32
C PRO A 494 -7.78 -26.43 -5.21
N ALA A 495 -8.99 -26.92 -5.50
CA ALA A 495 -9.88 -27.46 -4.49
C ALA A 495 -10.39 -28.84 -4.89
N VAL A 496 -10.59 -29.71 -3.91
CA VAL A 496 -11.17 -31.05 -4.06
C VAL A 496 -12.40 -31.16 -3.17
N LEU A 497 -13.52 -31.59 -3.74
CA LEU A 497 -14.73 -31.89 -2.98
C LEU A 497 -14.65 -33.32 -2.43
N VAL A 498 -14.67 -33.46 -1.11
CA VAL A 498 -14.46 -34.74 -0.43
C VAL A 498 -15.74 -35.16 0.29
N GLY A 499 -16.38 -36.22 -0.19
CA GLY A 499 -17.46 -36.89 0.55
C GLY A 499 -16.87 -37.79 1.62
N ALA A 500 -16.92 -37.37 2.88
CA ALA A 500 -16.34 -38.12 4.00
C ALA A 500 -17.38 -39.03 4.66
N ARG A 501 -16.93 -40.13 5.30
CA ARG A 501 -17.77 -41.08 6.05
C ARG A 501 -18.78 -41.87 5.21
N VAL A 502 -18.40 -42.25 3.99
CA VAL A 502 -19.25 -43.06 3.10
C VAL A 502 -19.54 -44.47 3.63
N ASP A 503 -18.83 -44.92 4.66
CA ASP A 503 -19.07 -46.17 5.39
C ASP A 503 -20.40 -46.16 6.18
N ARG A 504 -21.00 -44.99 6.42
CA ARG A 504 -22.20 -44.85 7.28
C ARG A 504 -23.53 -44.97 6.54
N GLY A 505 -23.54 -44.93 5.21
CA GLY A 505 -24.77 -45.06 4.42
C GLY A 505 -24.66 -44.52 3.00
N ASP A 506 -25.76 -44.66 2.26
CA ASP A 506 -25.84 -44.22 0.87
C ASP A 506 -25.86 -42.68 0.73
N SER A 507 -25.20 -42.18 -0.33
CA SER A 507 -25.14 -40.76 -0.66
C SER A 507 -26.53 -40.21 -1.03
N ALA A 508 -26.85 -39.02 -0.51
CA ALA A 508 -28.07 -38.27 -0.83
C ALA A 508 -28.04 -37.67 -2.24
N CYS A 509 -26.85 -37.42 -2.81
CA CYS A 509 -26.65 -36.90 -4.16
C CYS A 509 -25.98 -37.94 -5.06
N SER A 510 -26.33 -37.93 -6.35
CA SER A 510 -25.65 -38.76 -7.35
C SER A 510 -24.28 -38.19 -7.70
N ARG A 511 -23.38 -39.05 -8.21
CA ARG A 511 -22.05 -38.63 -8.65
C ARG A 511 -22.09 -37.57 -9.75
N ALA A 512 -23.03 -37.68 -10.69
CA ALA A 512 -23.19 -36.71 -11.78
C ALA A 512 -23.60 -35.32 -11.28
N GLU A 513 -24.48 -35.23 -10.28
CA GLU A 513 -24.87 -33.95 -9.66
C GLU A 513 -23.69 -33.30 -8.93
N LEU A 514 -22.86 -34.10 -8.25
CA LEU A 514 -21.67 -33.61 -7.54
C LEU A 514 -20.58 -33.13 -8.52
N GLU A 515 -20.36 -33.86 -9.61
CA GLU A 515 -19.42 -33.44 -10.67
C GLU A 515 -19.90 -32.16 -11.37
N GLN A 516 -21.21 -32.03 -11.64
CA GLN A 516 -21.80 -30.80 -12.18
C GLN A 516 -21.65 -29.63 -11.20
N PHE A 517 -21.84 -29.87 -9.90
CA PHE A 517 -21.63 -28.86 -8.87
C PHE A 517 -20.17 -28.39 -8.83
N CYS A 518 -19.20 -29.31 -8.91
CA CYS A 518 -17.78 -28.97 -8.98
C CYS A 518 -17.46 -28.06 -10.17
N GLN A 519 -18.02 -28.35 -11.35
CA GLN A 519 -17.84 -27.51 -12.55
C GLN A 519 -18.44 -26.11 -12.36
N GLN A 520 -19.64 -26.01 -11.78
CA GLN A 520 -20.31 -24.72 -11.55
C GLN A 520 -19.57 -23.83 -10.54
N GLN A 521 -18.95 -24.44 -9.54
CA GLN A 521 -18.24 -23.71 -8.47
C GLN A 521 -16.74 -23.54 -8.72
N GLY A 522 -16.21 -24.03 -9.85
CA GLY A 522 -14.79 -23.92 -10.18
C GLY A 522 -13.86 -24.82 -9.37
N ILE A 523 -14.36 -25.96 -8.86
CA ILE A 523 -13.57 -26.94 -8.10
C ILE A 523 -12.74 -27.78 -9.09
N SER A 524 -11.45 -27.45 -9.20
CA SER A 524 -10.51 -28.05 -10.17
C SER A 524 -10.21 -29.53 -9.93
N GLY A 525 -10.36 -30.01 -8.70
CA GLY A 525 -10.09 -31.40 -8.29
C GLY A 525 -11.28 -32.34 -8.36
N GLY A 526 -12.46 -31.85 -8.74
CA GLY A 526 -13.65 -32.69 -8.84
C GLY A 526 -14.06 -33.30 -7.48
N TYR A 527 -14.73 -34.44 -7.54
CA TYR A 527 -15.32 -35.11 -6.38
C TYR A 527 -14.66 -36.46 -6.06
N VAL A 528 -14.37 -36.70 -4.79
CA VAL A 528 -13.82 -37.96 -4.26
C VAL A 528 -14.62 -38.41 -3.03
N SER A 529 -15.00 -39.68 -2.99
CA SER A 529 -15.60 -40.33 -1.82
C SER A 529 -14.52 -40.98 -0.96
N THR A 530 -14.56 -40.76 0.36
CA THR A 530 -13.56 -41.27 1.29
C THR A 530 -14.16 -41.83 2.57
N SER A 531 -13.50 -42.84 3.13
CA SER A 531 -13.76 -43.37 4.47
C SER A 531 -12.45 -43.44 5.25
N ALA A 532 -12.35 -42.67 6.34
CA ALA A 532 -11.17 -42.69 7.19
C ALA A 532 -11.04 -44.02 7.97
N ALA A 533 -12.16 -44.70 8.25
CA ALA A 533 -12.18 -45.95 9.02
C ALA A 533 -11.76 -47.17 8.19
N THR A 534 -12.21 -47.25 6.92
CA THR A 534 -11.89 -48.37 6.02
C THR A 534 -10.70 -48.08 5.11
N GLY A 535 -10.32 -46.80 4.94
CA GLY A 535 -9.28 -46.36 4.01
C GLY A 535 -9.76 -46.20 2.57
N ASP A 536 -11.04 -46.46 2.28
CA ASP A 536 -11.58 -46.37 0.92
C ASP A 536 -11.44 -44.96 0.35
N GLY A 537 -10.96 -44.86 -0.89
CA GLY A 537 -10.81 -43.60 -1.63
C GLY A 537 -9.67 -42.68 -1.17
N VAL A 538 -9.01 -42.97 -0.04
CA VAL A 538 -7.92 -42.14 0.52
C VAL A 538 -6.70 -42.10 -0.42
N GLY A 539 -6.32 -43.25 -1.00
CA GLY A 539 -5.21 -43.30 -1.95
C GLY A 539 -5.45 -42.47 -3.22
N GLY A 540 -6.68 -42.54 -3.77
CA GLY A 540 -7.07 -41.72 -4.93
C GLY A 540 -7.14 -40.23 -4.62
N LEU A 541 -7.61 -39.87 -3.41
CA LEU A 541 -7.57 -38.49 -2.93
C LEU A 541 -6.13 -37.96 -2.87
N MET A 542 -5.19 -38.76 -2.36
CA MET A 542 -3.78 -38.38 -2.23
C MET A 542 -3.08 -38.13 -3.57
N GLU A 543 -3.29 -39.01 -4.56
CA GLU A 543 -2.75 -38.79 -5.91
C GLU A 543 -3.32 -37.52 -6.55
N LEU A 544 -4.61 -37.28 -6.35
CA LEU A 544 -5.29 -36.10 -6.89
C LEU A 544 -4.76 -34.82 -6.25
N VAL A 545 -4.63 -34.77 -4.92
CA VAL A 545 -4.04 -33.63 -4.21
C VAL A 545 -2.61 -33.39 -4.67
N ARG A 546 -1.78 -34.43 -4.76
CA ARG A 546 -0.38 -34.31 -5.22
C ARG A 546 -0.28 -33.69 -6.62
N GLY A 547 -1.21 -34.03 -7.52
CA GLY A 547 -1.28 -33.46 -8.87
C GLY A 547 -1.88 -32.04 -8.95
N GLN A 548 -2.66 -31.61 -7.95
CA GLN A 548 -3.19 -30.24 -7.87
C GLN A 548 -2.14 -29.22 -7.41
N ILE A 549 -1.16 -29.66 -6.61
CA ILE A 549 -0.12 -28.76 -6.07
C ILE A 549 0.80 -28.31 -7.22
N PRO A 550 0.89 -27.00 -7.51
CA PRO A 550 1.69 -26.49 -8.62
C PRO A 550 3.18 -26.39 -8.24
N TRP A 551 3.82 -27.51 -7.89
CA TRP A 551 5.22 -27.58 -7.42
C TRP A 551 6.20 -26.79 -8.30
N GLU A 552 5.98 -26.76 -9.61
CA GLU A 552 6.86 -26.07 -10.57
C GLU A 552 6.72 -24.53 -10.56
N ARG A 553 5.59 -23.98 -10.08
CA ARG A 553 5.32 -22.54 -10.04
C ARG A 553 5.50 -21.92 -8.67
N MET A 554 5.61 -22.75 -7.64
CA MET A 554 5.83 -22.30 -6.26
C MET A 554 7.26 -21.82 -6.08
N THR A 555 7.45 -20.83 -5.20
CA THR A 555 8.76 -20.28 -4.87
C THR A 555 9.56 -21.27 -4.03
N THR A 556 10.78 -21.57 -4.46
CA THR A 556 11.70 -22.43 -3.71
C THR A 556 12.40 -21.60 -2.64
N THR A 557 12.39 -22.08 -1.40
CA THR A 557 13.17 -21.43 -0.33
C THR A 557 14.55 -22.09 -0.30
N VAL A 558 15.60 -21.33 -0.57
CA VAL A 558 16.98 -21.78 -0.35
C VAL A 558 17.27 -21.60 1.13
N THR A 559 17.44 -22.70 1.86
CA THR A 559 17.69 -22.67 3.30
C THR A 559 18.93 -23.46 3.66
N THR A 560 19.48 -23.26 4.85
CA THR A 560 20.61 -24.04 5.34
C THR A 560 20.14 -25.39 5.93
N VAL A 561 21.05 -26.36 6.09
CA VAL A 561 20.79 -27.59 6.88
C VAL A 561 20.17 -27.27 8.24
N THR A 562 20.53 -26.12 8.81
CA THR A 562 19.98 -25.61 10.08
C THR A 562 18.46 -25.47 10.05
N PHE A 563 17.86 -24.99 8.95
CA PHE A 563 16.40 -24.95 8.83
C PHE A 563 15.77 -26.34 8.91
N LYS A 564 16.28 -27.29 8.11
CA LYS A 564 15.75 -28.65 8.08
C LYS A 564 15.85 -29.32 9.45
N ARG A 565 16.98 -29.16 10.14
CA ARG A 565 17.20 -29.71 11.49
C ARG A 565 16.30 -29.08 12.54
N ILE A 566 16.16 -27.74 12.55
CA ILE A 566 15.24 -27.07 13.48
C ILE A 566 13.80 -27.51 13.21
N LYS A 567 13.41 -27.67 11.94
CA LYS A 567 12.09 -28.16 11.57
C LYS A 567 11.84 -29.59 12.07
N GLU A 568 12.77 -30.50 11.82
CA GLU A 568 12.69 -31.89 12.30
C GLU A 568 12.59 -31.92 13.82
N PHE A 569 13.42 -31.12 14.51
CA PHE A 569 13.35 -30.96 15.97
C PHE A 569 11.97 -30.46 16.45
N VAL A 570 11.40 -29.43 15.82
CA VAL A 570 10.06 -28.90 16.14
C VAL A 570 8.99 -29.97 15.92
N LEU A 571 9.05 -30.71 14.81
CA LEU A 571 8.09 -31.77 14.50
C LEU A 571 8.17 -32.93 15.52
N THR A 572 9.38 -33.38 15.89
CA THR A 572 9.57 -34.42 16.91
C THR A 572 9.02 -33.98 18.26
N LEU A 573 9.21 -32.71 18.65
CA LEU A 573 8.64 -32.18 19.88
C LEU A 573 7.10 -32.17 19.88
N LYS A 574 6.46 -31.94 18.72
CA LYS A 574 5.00 -31.95 18.60
C LYS A 574 4.39 -33.35 18.74
N GLU A 575 5.15 -34.40 18.42
CA GLU A 575 4.72 -35.79 18.54
C GLU A 575 4.78 -36.31 19.99
N LEU A 576 5.44 -35.60 20.90
CA LEU A 576 5.51 -35.98 22.32
C LEU A 576 4.17 -35.70 23.04
N PRO A 577 3.68 -36.65 23.88
CA PRO A 577 2.40 -36.51 24.57
C PRO A 577 2.41 -35.48 25.72
N GLU A 578 3.58 -35.11 26.26
CA GLU A 578 3.72 -34.08 27.31
C GLU A 578 4.26 -32.77 26.70
N ARG A 579 3.41 -31.73 26.66
CA ARG A 579 3.74 -30.39 26.14
C ARG A 579 4.47 -29.54 27.20
N GLY A 580 5.64 -29.98 27.66
CA GLY A 580 6.50 -29.21 28.57
C GLY A 580 7.40 -28.20 27.82
N GLU A 581 7.52 -26.97 28.33
CA GLU A 581 8.44 -25.92 27.85
C GLU A 581 8.34 -25.60 26.34
N VAL A 582 7.11 -25.24 25.91
CA VAL A 582 6.74 -24.98 24.52
C VAL A 582 7.16 -23.59 24.04
N LEU A 583 7.39 -22.67 24.98
CA LEU A 583 7.92 -21.34 24.70
C LEU A 583 9.40 -21.30 25.11
N VAL A 584 10.28 -21.02 24.16
CA VAL A 584 11.74 -21.04 24.39
C VAL A 584 12.38 -19.72 24.01
N LEU A 585 13.40 -19.29 24.77
CA LEU A 585 14.25 -18.18 24.33
C LEU A 585 15.22 -18.69 23.24
N PRO A 586 15.73 -17.81 22.36
CA PRO A 586 16.72 -18.19 21.36
C PRO A 586 17.93 -18.95 21.95
N ALA A 587 18.43 -18.51 23.11
CA ALA A 587 19.53 -19.19 23.81
C ALA A 587 19.16 -20.59 24.31
N ASP A 588 17.89 -20.81 24.68
CA ASP A 588 17.40 -22.12 25.14
C ASP A 588 17.21 -23.07 23.97
N LEU A 589 16.64 -22.57 22.87
CA LEU A 589 16.54 -23.32 21.61
C LEU A 589 17.94 -23.76 21.16
N ARG A 590 18.91 -22.85 21.17
CA ARG A 590 20.30 -23.16 20.84
C ARG A 590 20.87 -24.28 21.71
N ARG A 591 20.76 -24.17 23.04
CA ARG A 591 21.23 -25.22 23.97
C ARG A 591 20.59 -26.58 23.71
N ARG A 592 19.29 -26.60 23.35
CA ARG A 592 18.59 -27.85 23.03
C ARG A 592 19.05 -28.46 21.70
N LEU A 593 19.27 -27.61 20.69
CA LEU A 593 19.78 -28.01 19.38
C LEU A 593 21.22 -28.55 19.46
N GLU A 594 22.09 -27.89 20.24
CA GLU A 594 23.46 -28.35 20.53
C GLU A 594 23.46 -29.66 21.35
N ALA A 595 22.47 -29.88 22.22
CA ALA A 595 22.34 -31.12 22.97
C ALA A 595 21.91 -32.32 22.10
N THR A 596 21.15 -32.08 21.02
CA THR A 596 20.80 -33.12 20.04
C THR A 596 21.96 -33.51 19.13
N ASP A 597 22.84 -32.57 18.78
CA ASP A 597 24.03 -32.82 17.96
C ASP A 597 25.19 -31.90 18.41
N PRO A 598 26.12 -32.40 19.25
CA PRO A 598 27.23 -31.60 19.79
C PRO A 598 28.24 -31.13 18.74
N ASP A 599 28.29 -31.79 17.57
CA ASP A 599 29.21 -31.48 16.48
C ASP A 599 28.59 -30.48 15.48
N TRP A 600 27.36 -30.03 15.72
CA TRP A 600 26.65 -29.09 14.86
C TRP A 600 27.02 -27.64 15.17
N GLU A 601 27.83 -27.03 14.31
CA GLU A 601 28.17 -25.61 14.39
C GLU A 601 27.18 -24.75 13.58
N PHE A 602 26.55 -23.76 14.22
CA PHE A 602 25.69 -22.76 13.57
C PHE A 602 25.71 -21.43 14.34
N THR A 603 25.37 -20.32 13.66
CA THR A 603 25.33 -18.98 14.31
C THR A 603 23.93 -18.61 14.81
N ASP A 604 23.84 -17.71 15.80
CA ASP A 604 22.54 -17.22 16.29
C ASP A 604 21.73 -16.51 15.17
N ALA A 605 22.42 -15.80 14.27
CA ALA A 605 21.80 -15.15 13.12
C ALA A 605 21.23 -16.17 12.13
N GLU A 606 21.95 -17.26 11.89
CA GLU A 606 21.48 -18.36 11.03
C GLU A 606 20.27 -19.07 11.66
N MET A 607 20.33 -19.41 12.95
CA MET A 607 19.21 -20.01 13.67
C MET A 607 17.97 -19.11 13.62
N MET A 608 18.12 -17.81 13.90
CA MET A 608 16.97 -16.89 13.90
C MET A 608 16.41 -16.65 12.49
N THR A 609 17.24 -16.70 11.45
CA THR A 609 16.78 -16.67 10.05
C THR A 609 15.97 -17.93 9.73
N ALA A 610 16.47 -19.11 10.10
CA ALA A 610 15.76 -20.38 9.94
C ALA A 610 14.41 -20.39 10.70
N VAL A 611 14.39 -19.88 11.94
CA VAL A 611 13.16 -19.71 12.72
C VAL A 611 12.18 -18.76 12.03
N GLY A 612 12.65 -17.66 11.44
CA GLY A 612 11.82 -16.74 10.65
C GLY A 612 11.20 -17.41 9.42
N HIS A 613 11.95 -18.27 8.73
CA HIS A 613 11.38 -19.08 7.64
C HIS A 613 10.33 -20.08 8.16
N LEU A 614 10.58 -20.72 9.31
CA LEU A 614 9.61 -21.63 9.92
C LEU A 614 8.33 -20.91 10.36
N GLU A 615 8.45 -19.65 10.81
CA GLU A 615 7.32 -18.79 11.15
C GLU A 615 6.47 -18.45 9.92
N ASN A 616 7.08 -18.11 8.79
CA ASN A 616 6.35 -17.86 7.54
C ASN A 616 5.53 -19.07 7.08
N HIS A 617 5.98 -20.28 7.39
CA HIS A 617 5.27 -21.53 7.11
C HIS A 617 4.35 -21.99 8.25
N GLY A 618 4.29 -21.25 9.37
CA GLY A 618 3.41 -21.53 10.51
C GLY A 618 3.84 -22.70 11.41
N TYR A 619 5.08 -23.18 11.31
CA TYR A 619 5.60 -24.23 12.19
C TYR A 619 5.85 -23.74 13.61
N VAL A 620 6.34 -22.51 13.72
CA VAL A 620 6.65 -21.80 14.98
C VAL A 620 6.08 -20.39 14.91
N CYS A 621 6.00 -19.71 16.05
CA CYS A 621 5.60 -18.30 16.10
C CYS A 621 6.60 -17.52 16.95
N VAL A 622 7.13 -16.44 16.42
CA VAL A 622 8.07 -15.58 17.14
C VAL A 622 7.26 -14.52 17.88
N LEU A 623 7.16 -14.74 19.18
CA LEU A 623 6.54 -13.82 20.11
C LEU A 623 7.58 -12.86 20.67
N ARG A 624 7.10 -11.80 21.29
CA ARG A 624 7.94 -10.88 22.07
C ARG A 624 7.43 -10.82 23.49
N THR A 625 8.34 -10.99 24.42
CA THR A 625 8.06 -10.81 25.84
C THR A 625 7.77 -9.34 26.15
N SER A 626 7.23 -9.09 27.34
CA SER A 626 7.04 -7.73 27.86
C SER A 626 8.36 -6.94 27.94
N SER A 627 9.49 -7.61 28.19
CA SER A 627 10.84 -7.05 28.17
C SER A 627 11.41 -6.80 26.76
N GLY A 628 10.66 -7.13 25.70
CA GLY A 628 11.04 -6.96 24.31
C GLY A 628 11.94 -8.06 23.74
N ALA A 629 12.32 -9.04 24.56
CA ALA A 629 13.06 -10.22 24.11
C ALA A 629 12.22 -11.07 23.16
N ARG A 630 12.88 -11.73 22.21
CA ARG A 630 12.21 -12.69 21.33
C ARG A 630 11.99 -13.99 22.09
N ALA A 631 10.80 -14.54 21.97
CA ALA A 631 10.45 -15.88 22.46
C ALA A 631 9.88 -16.67 21.28
N ILE A 632 10.24 -17.94 21.17
CA ILE A 632 9.83 -18.80 20.06
C ILE A 632 8.81 -19.78 20.61
N LEU A 633 7.58 -19.66 20.15
CA LEU A 633 6.51 -20.60 20.43
C LEU A 633 6.62 -21.77 19.46
N LEU A 634 6.98 -22.95 19.97
CA LEU A 634 7.18 -24.15 19.17
C LEU A 634 5.86 -24.82 18.76
N ALA A 635 4.75 -24.50 19.43
CA ALA A 635 3.40 -24.95 19.09
C ALA A 635 2.45 -23.75 18.89
N PRO A 636 2.45 -23.11 17.70
CA PRO A 636 1.56 -21.98 17.39
C PRO A 636 0.08 -22.25 17.61
N GLU A 637 -0.35 -23.51 17.46
CA GLU A 637 -1.72 -23.96 17.72
C GLU A 637 -2.20 -23.62 19.13
N LEU A 638 -1.32 -23.61 20.14
CA LEU A 638 -1.67 -23.23 21.50
C LEU A 638 -2.18 -21.79 21.58
N LEU A 639 -1.62 -20.89 20.77
CA LEU A 639 -2.05 -19.49 20.74
C LEU A 639 -3.45 -19.35 20.13
N VAL A 640 -3.75 -20.14 19.11
CA VAL A 640 -5.08 -20.16 18.44
C VAL A 640 -6.13 -20.76 19.37
N ASP A 641 -5.78 -21.84 20.07
CA ASP A 641 -6.66 -22.49 21.03
C ASP A 641 -6.95 -21.57 22.22
N LEU A 642 -5.92 -20.91 22.75
CA LEU A 642 -6.06 -19.90 23.80
C LEU A 642 -6.95 -18.73 23.37
N ALA A 643 -6.74 -18.20 22.16
CA ALA A 643 -7.57 -17.13 21.62
C ALA A 643 -9.04 -17.57 21.52
N SER A 644 -9.29 -18.77 21.01
CA SER A 644 -10.63 -19.37 20.95
C SER A 644 -11.28 -19.49 22.34
N SER A 645 -10.51 -19.91 23.35
CA SER A 645 -10.97 -20.00 24.74
C SER A 645 -11.27 -18.62 25.35
N ILE A 646 -10.46 -17.59 25.10
CA ILE A 646 -10.72 -16.21 25.54
C ILE A 646 -12.00 -15.67 24.89
N PHE A 647 -12.17 -15.90 23.59
CA PHE A 647 -13.36 -15.47 22.84
C PHE A 647 -14.63 -16.13 23.38
N LEU A 648 -14.56 -17.42 23.76
CA LEU A 648 -15.67 -18.12 24.41
C LEU A 648 -15.99 -17.57 25.81
N GLN A 649 -14.98 -17.13 26.57
CA GLN A 649 -15.21 -16.44 27.84
C GLN A 649 -15.93 -15.11 27.62
N ALA A 650 -15.56 -14.36 26.57
CA ALA A 650 -16.24 -13.12 26.20
C ALA A 650 -17.72 -13.36 25.86
N ASP A 651 -18.01 -14.41 25.09
CA ASP A 651 -19.37 -14.79 24.69
C ASP A 651 -20.25 -15.19 25.89
N LYS A 652 -19.63 -15.78 26.92
CA LYS A 652 -20.27 -16.22 28.17
C LYS A 652 -20.37 -15.13 29.24
N HIS A 653 -20.01 -13.89 28.93
CA HIS A 653 -20.05 -12.80 29.91
C HIS A 653 -21.45 -12.69 30.56
N PRO A 654 -21.56 -12.65 31.91
CA PRO A 654 -22.85 -12.74 32.61
C PRO A 654 -23.85 -11.64 32.24
N GLN A 655 -23.35 -10.46 31.88
CA GLN A 655 -24.15 -9.31 31.48
C GLN A 655 -24.36 -9.21 29.96
N GLU A 656 -24.02 -10.25 29.19
CA GLU A 656 -24.24 -10.29 27.73
C GLU A 656 -23.52 -9.17 26.93
N LEU A 657 -22.48 -8.59 27.53
CA LEU A 657 -21.68 -7.50 26.97
C LEU A 657 -20.69 -7.97 25.89
N GLY A 658 -20.48 -9.27 25.72
CA GLY A 658 -19.47 -9.80 24.79
C GLY A 658 -18.06 -9.32 25.15
N ALA A 659 -17.71 -9.33 26.44
CA ALA A 659 -16.51 -8.66 26.95
C ALA A 659 -15.73 -9.54 27.93
N VAL A 660 -14.42 -9.29 28.06
CA VAL A 660 -13.55 -9.90 29.07
C VAL A 660 -12.76 -8.81 29.78
N SER A 661 -12.60 -8.92 31.10
CA SER A 661 -11.74 -8.02 31.86
C SER A 661 -10.27 -8.26 31.50
N GLU A 662 -9.61 -7.23 30.97
CA GLU A 662 -8.18 -7.28 30.61
C GLU A 662 -7.34 -7.57 31.87
N ALA A 663 -7.69 -6.95 33.00
CA ALA A 663 -7.01 -7.16 34.27
C ALA A 663 -7.19 -8.59 34.80
N ALA A 664 -8.41 -9.14 34.78
CA ALA A 664 -8.68 -10.50 35.25
C ALA A 664 -8.01 -11.56 34.36
N LEU A 665 -7.95 -11.30 33.06
CA LEU A 665 -7.26 -12.16 32.09
C LEU A 665 -5.75 -12.18 32.35
N LEU A 666 -5.12 -11.02 32.54
CA LEU A 666 -3.69 -10.92 32.85
C LEU A 666 -3.33 -11.40 34.26
N ALA A 667 -4.21 -11.23 35.24
CA ALA A 667 -4.06 -11.76 36.60
C ALA A 667 -4.29 -13.28 36.69
N GLY A 668 -4.77 -13.88 35.60
CA GLY A 668 -4.94 -15.33 35.49
C GLY A 668 -6.14 -15.89 36.26
N GLU A 669 -7.16 -15.08 36.53
CA GLU A 669 -8.37 -15.47 37.24
C GLU A 669 -9.22 -16.49 36.45
N HIS A 670 -9.13 -16.45 35.12
CA HIS A 670 -9.71 -17.45 34.24
C HIS A 670 -8.77 -18.66 34.09
N ARG A 671 -9.29 -19.87 34.31
CA ARG A 671 -8.55 -21.12 34.03
C ARG A 671 -8.73 -21.52 32.58
N PHE A 672 -7.60 -21.77 31.91
CA PHE A 672 -7.54 -22.19 30.52
C PHE A 672 -6.69 -23.47 30.45
N PRO A 673 -7.27 -24.63 30.08
CA PRO A 673 -6.55 -25.90 30.02
C PRO A 673 -5.27 -25.86 29.17
N GLU A 674 -5.22 -24.98 28.18
CA GLU A 674 -4.13 -24.80 27.23
C GLU A 674 -2.85 -24.22 27.86
N VAL A 675 -2.98 -23.50 28.99
CA VAL A 675 -1.86 -22.83 29.68
C VAL A 675 -1.66 -23.32 31.12
N ASP A 676 -2.48 -24.25 31.61
CA ASP A 676 -2.43 -24.76 32.99
C ASP A 676 -1.09 -25.47 33.30
N ALA A 677 -0.41 -26.02 32.28
CA ALA A 677 0.87 -26.70 32.40
C ALA A 677 2.10 -25.78 32.24
N LEU A 678 1.89 -24.49 31.93
CA LEU A 678 2.96 -23.53 31.64
C LEU A 678 3.38 -22.75 32.89
N SER A 679 4.60 -22.23 32.89
CA SER A 679 5.05 -21.30 33.94
C SER A 679 4.28 -19.98 33.88
N PRO A 680 4.22 -19.19 34.99
CA PRO A 680 3.53 -17.91 35.01
C PRO A 680 4.01 -16.93 33.93
N ASP A 681 5.32 -16.91 33.65
CA ASP A 681 5.92 -16.03 32.65
C ASP A 681 5.51 -16.44 31.22
N GLU A 682 5.56 -17.75 30.91
CA GLU A 682 5.12 -18.28 29.61
C GLU A 682 3.62 -18.03 29.38
N ARG A 683 2.81 -18.26 30.42
CA ARG A 683 1.37 -17.97 30.41
C ARG A 683 1.10 -16.51 30.08
N GLN A 684 1.83 -15.59 30.72
CA GLN A 684 1.66 -14.15 30.48
C GLN A 684 2.01 -13.78 29.02
N VAL A 685 3.11 -14.32 28.47
CA VAL A 685 3.51 -14.04 27.08
C VAL A 685 2.46 -14.51 26.07
N LEU A 686 1.86 -15.69 26.29
CA LEU A 686 0.80 -16.21 25.41
C LEU A 686 -0.50 -15.41 25.51
N LEU A 687 -0.89 -14.99 26.72
CA LEU A 687 -2.07 -14.15 26.93
C LEU A 687 -1.90 -12.79 26.25
N ASP A 688 -0.73 -12.15 26.43
CA ASP A 688 -0.38 -10.89 25.77
C ASP A 688 -0.45 -11.04 24.24
N ALA A 689 0.12 -12.12 23.70
CA ALA A 689 0.11 -12.40 22.27
C ALA A 689 -1.32 -12.59 21.72
N ALA A 690 -2.20 -13.26 22.45
CA ALA A 690 -3.59 -13.46 22.05
C ALA A 690 -4.36 -12.13 22.02
N VAL A 691 -4.19 -11.29 23.06
CA VAL A 691 -4.82 -9.95 23.12
C VAL A 691 -4.30 -9.05 22.00
N VAL A 692 -2.99 -9.06 21.74
CA VAL A 692 -2.37 -8.34 20.62
C VAL A 692 -3.02 -8.72 19.30
N ARG A 693 -3.23 -10.02 19.02
CA ARG A 693 -3.88 -10.49 17.79
C ARG A 693 -5.32 -9.99 17.65
N PHE A 694 -6.11 -10.00 18.73
CA PHE A 694 -7.48 -9.46 18.67
C PHE A 694 -7.51 -7.97 18.32
N LEU A 695 -6.57 -7.18 18.85
CA LEU A 695 -6.46 -5.75 18.59
C LEU A 695 -5.92 -5.47 17.18
N GLU A 696 -4.89 -6.21 16.74
CA GLU A 696 -4.33 -6.10 15.38
C GLU A 696 -5.37 -6.35 14.28
N HIS A 697 -6.23 -7.35 14.49
CA HIS A 697 -7.32 -7.66 13.55
C HIS A 697 -8.60 -6.85 13.81
N ASN A 698 -8.56 -5.87 14.73
CA ASN A 698 -9.68 -4.99 15.11
C ASN A 698 -10.95 -5.77 15.50
N LEU A 699 -10.80 -6.91 16.19
CA LEU A 699 -11.92 -7.73 16.67
C LEU A 699 -12.51 -7.23 17.99
N CYS A 700 -11.71 -6.51 18.77
CA CYS A 700 -12.13 -5.90 20.02
C CYS A 700 -11.53 -4.51 20.20
N PHE A 701 -12.08 -3.76 21.15
CA PHE A 701 -11.51 -2.49 21.60
C PHE A 701 -11.54 -2.40 23.13
N ARG A 702 -10.73 -1.51 23.69
CA ARG A 702 -10.73 -1.22 25.13
C ARG A 702 -11.76 -0.18 25.51
N GLU A 703 -12.52 -0.48 26.54
CA GLU A 703 -13.40 0.48 27.20
C GLU A 703 -13.32 0.35 28.72
N THR A 704 -13.47 1.47 29.41
CA THR A 704 -13.44 1.53 30.88
C THR A 704 -14.86 1.58 31.42
N LEU A 705 -15.24 0.60 32.23
CA LEU A 705 -16.52 0.56 32.92
C LEU A 705 -16.26 0.64 34.43
N GLY A 706 -16.48 1.82 35.02
CA GLY A 706 -16.07 2.09 36.40
C GLY A 706 -14.55 2.05 36.54
N ALA A 707 -14.03 1.16 37.38
CA ALA A 707 -12.60 0.96 37.60
C ALA A 707 -11.99 -0.18 36.73
N GLU A 708 -12.82 -0.94 36.01
CA GLU A 708 -12.38 -2.09 35.23
C GLU A 708 -12.16 -1.72 33.75
N ILE A 709 -11.12 -2.32 33.16
CA ILE A 709 -10.81 -2.20 31.73
C ILE A 709 -11.28 -3.47 31.05
N LEU A 710 -12.25 -3.33 30.15
CA LEU A 710 -12.84 -4.43 29.41
C LEU A 710 -12.34 -4.43 27.96
N LEU A 711 -12.03 -5.62 27.45
CA LEU A 711 -11.92 -5.90 26.01
C LEU A 711 -13.31 -6.27 25.51
N ILE A 712 -13.92 -5.37 24.74
CA ILE A 712 -15.29 -5.53 24.22
C ILE A 712 -15.21 -6.03 22.78
N PHE A 713 -15.88 -7.14 22.49
CA PHE A 713 -16.01 -7.74 21.16
C PHE A 713 -17.38 -7.37 20.58
N PRO A 714 -17.48 -6.40 19.63
CA PRO A 714 -18.76 -5.92 19.11
C PRO A 714 -19.65 -7.02 18.54
N GLY A 715 -19.05 -8.05 17.92
CA GLY A 715 -19.78 -9.18 17.33
C GLY A 715 -20.39 -10.14 18.36
N LEU A 716 -20.04 -10.04 19.64
CA LEU A 716 -20.53 -10.91 20.71
C LEU A 716 -21.56 -10.25 21.64
N ILE A 717 -21.89 -8.97 21.40
CA ILE A 717 -22.88 -8.25 22.21
C ILE A 717 -24.27 -8.87 21.96
N LYS A 718 -24.92 -9.38 23.00
CA LYS A 718 -26.27 -9.96 22.93
C LYS A 718 -27.36 -9.01 23.46
N TYR A 719 -26.95 -7.93 24.13
CA TYR A 719 -27.85 -6.93 24.69
C TYR A 719 -28.64 -6.19 23.59
N LYS A 720 -29.97 -6.31 23.61
CA LYS A 720 -30.85 -5.70 22.60
C LYS A 720 -31.03 -4.20 22.84
N ARG A 721 -31.24 -3.45 21.76
CA ARG A 721 -31.57 -2.02 21.84
C ARG A 721 -32.89 -1.80 22.61
N PRO A 722 -32.93 -0.84 23.55
CA PRO A 722 -34.16 -0.43 24.22
C PRO A 722 -35.25 0.02 23.22
N LEU A 723 -36.52 -0.20 23.57
CA LEU A 723 -37.66 0.17 22.72
C LEU A 723 -37.83 1.69 22.54
N PHE A 724 -37.31 2.49 23.48
CA PHE A 724 -37.33 3.94 23.43
C PHE A 724 -35.89 4.44 23.43
N ASP A 725 -35.48 5.07 22.33
CA ASP A 725 -34.23 5.80 22.25
C ASP A 725 -34.50 7.28 22.54
N THR A 726 -33.54 7.98 23.11
CA THR A 726 -33.64 9.42 23.38
C THR A 726 -33.62 10.26 22.10
N VAL A 727 -33.09 9.72 21.00
CA VAL A 727 -32.95 10.41 19.71
C VAL A 727 -33.44 9.51 18.57
N GLU A 728 -34.40 9.99 17.78
CA GLU A 728 -34.87 9.27 16.60
C GLU A 728 -33.82 9.30 15.47
N THR A 729 -33.64 8.17 14.80
CA THR A 729 -32.69 8.01 13.69
C THR A 729 -33.38 7.43 12.47
N VAL A 730 -33.00 7.90 11.29
CA VAL A 730 -33.56 7.49 10.00
C VAL A 730 -32.52 6.69 9.23
N ASP A 731 -32.93 5.53 8.69
CA ASP A 731 -32.09 4.71 7.82
C ASP A 731 -31.83 5.43 6.48
N ASP A 732 -30.59 5.32 6.02
CA ASP A 732 -30.04 5.96 4.83
C ASP A 732 -29.47 4.89 3.88
N MET A 733 -28.15 4.83 3.67
CA MET A 733 -27.50 3.86 2.78
C MET A 733 -27.48 2.43 3.34
N THR A 734 -27.70 1.45 2.46
CA THR A 734 -27.54 0.01 2.75
C THR A 734 -26.38 -0.56 1.94
N TYR A 735 -25.56 -1.42 2.55
CA TYR A 735 -24.44 -2.10 1.91
C TYR A 735 -24.61 -3.60 2.05
N VAL A 736 -24.58 -4.31 0.93
CA VAL A 736 -24.44 -5.77 0.92
C VAL A 736 -22.98 -6.08 0.68
N VAL A 737 -22.35 -6.75 1.64
CA VAL A 737 -20.95 -7.17 1.57
C VAL A 737 -20.90 -8.69 1.44
N ARG A 738 -20.12 -9.21 0.49
CA ARG A 738 -19.96 -10.65 0.22
C ARG A 738 -18.50 -11.07 0.28
N GLY A 739 -18.21 -12.31 0.69
CA GLY A 739 -16.85 -12.85 0.81
C GLY A 739 -16.48 -13.14 2.27
N ARG A 740 -15.28 -12.71 2.69
CA ARG A 740 -14.76 -12.88 4.07
C ARG A 740 -15.38 -11.84 5.03
N VAL A 741 -16.62 -12.08 5.45
CA VAL A 741 -17.46 -11.10 6.15
C VAL A 741 -17.38 -11.19 7.69
N GLU A 742 -16.86 -12.26 8.25
CA GLU A 742 -16.87 -12.61 9.68
C GLU A 742 -16.30 -11.49 10.56
N ASN A 743 -15.23 -10.85 10.09
CA ASN A 743 -14.50 -9.82 10.83
C ASN A 743 -14.79 -8.40 10.33
N VAL A 744 -15.76 -8.23 9.40
CA VAL A 744 -16.06 -6.92 8.80
C VAL A 744 -16.80 -6.03 9.79
N TYR A 745 -17.91 -6.51 10.35
CA TYR A 745 -18.71 -5.70 11.28
C TYR A 745 -17.92 -5.28 12.54
N PRO A 746 -17.26 -6.20 13.28
CA PRO A 746 -16.47 -5.82 14.45
C PRO A 746 -15.40 -4.77 14.13
N ALA A 747 -14.67 -4.97 13.03
CA ALA A 747 -13.60 -4.05 12.66
C ALA A 747 -14.10 -2.66 12.24
N LEU A 748 -15.25 -2.57 11.55
CA LEU A 748 -15.85 -1.28 11.23
C LEU A 748 -16.21 -0.52 12.52
N VAL A 749 -16.80 -1.19 13.50
CA VAL A 749 -17.16 -0.57 14.78
C VAL A 749 -15.91 -0.09 15.54
N VAL A 750 -14.83 -0.88 15.50
CA VAL A 750 -13.54 -0.53 16.11
C VAL A 750 -12.89 0.66 15.41
N LEU A 751 -12.74 0.62 14.09
CA LEU A 751 -12.08 1.65 13.28
C LEU A 751 -12.85 2.98 13.27
N LEU A 752 -14.18 2.94 13.09
CA LEU A 752 -15.01 4.16 13.11
C LEU A 752 -14.91 4.87 14.45
N GLY A 753 -14.85 4.14 15.57
CA GLY A 753 -14.69 4.75 16.89
C GLY A 753 -13.25 5.04 17.30
N HIS A 754 -12.27 4.73 16.45
CA HIS A 754 -10.90 5.23 16.60
C HIS A 754 -10.68 6.58 15.89
N THR A 755 -11.68 7.05 15.14
CA THR A 755 -11.70 8.41 14.62
C THR A 755 -11.90 9.42 15.75
N ARG A 756 -11.48 10.66 15.53
CA ARG A 756 -11.67 11.73 16.52
C ARG A 756 -13.05 12.35 16.41
N ARG A 757 -13.55 12.45 15.16
CA ARG A 757 -14.79 13.15 14.84
C ARG A 757 -16.04 12.37 15.22
N PHE A 758 -15.97 11.04 15.32
CA PHE A 758 -17.09 10.18 15.68
C PHE A 758 -16.78 9.41 16.96
N VAL A 759 -17.35 9.87 18.07
CA VAL A 759 -17.13 9.26 19.39
C VAL A 759 -18.16 8.17 19.62
N ARG A 760 -17.72 6.95 19.97
CA ARG A 760 -18.63 5.87 20.36
C ARG A 760 -19.48 6.26 21.57
N VAL A 761 -20.78 6.04 21.47
CA VAL A 761 -21.74 6.35 22.55
C VAL A 761 -22.53 5.12 23.02
N ASN A 762 -23.15 4.39 22.10
CA ASN A 762 -23.98 3.23 22.44
C ASN A 762 -23.69 2.03 21.55
N HIS A 763 -23.76 0.83 22.14
CA HIS A 763 -23.58 -0.44 21.45
C HIS A 763 -24.62 -1.45 21.91
N TRP A 764 -25.20 -2.15 20.95
CA TRP A 764 -26.18 -3.21 21.15
C TRP A 764 -25.89 -4.36 20.19
N GLN A 765 -26.62 -5.45 20.35
CA GLN A 765 -26.62 -6.56 19.42
C GLN A 765 -26.81 -6.05 17.98
N ASN A 766 -25.79 -6.25 17.16
CA ASN A 766 -25.76 -5.88 15.74
C ASN A 766 -25.96 -4.37 15.47
N GLN A 767 -25.70 -3.48 16.45
CA GLN A 767 -25.84 -2.03 16.25
C GLN A 767 -24.81 -1.23 17.05
N ALA A 768 -24.25 -0.20 16.43
CA ALA A 768 -23.36 0.76 17.07
C ALA A 768 -23.79 2.19 16.71
N GLN A 769 -23.70 3.10 17.68
CA GLN A 769 -23.93 4.54 17.52
C GLN A 769 -22.66 5.31 17.87
N PHE A 770 -22.46 6.37 17.10
CA PHE A 770 -21.38 7.32 17.21
C PHE A 770 -21.98 8.72 17.24
N GLU A 771 -21.38 9.61 18.02
CA GLU A 771 -21.79 11.00 18.15
C GLU A 771 -20.71 11.91 17.58
N MET A 772 -21.13 12.85 16.73
CA MET A 772 -20.25 13.84 16.11
C MET A 772 -20.21 15.16 16.90
N GLY A 773 -21.37 15.53 17.43
CA GLY A 773 -21.64 16.68 18.27
C GLY A 773 -22.91 16.39 19.07
N ARG A 774 -23.24 17.21 20.07
CA ARG A 774 -24.36 16.93 20.99
C ARG A 774 -25.67 16.66 20.22
N GLY A 775 -26.15 15.42 20.25
CA GLY A 775 -27.39 14.97 19.57
C GLY A 775 -27.26 14.64 18.08
N GLU A 776 -26.07 14.80 17.50
CA GLU A 776 -25.73 14.43 16.12
C GLU A 776 -25.26 12.96 16.08
N ILE A 777 -26.23 12.05 15.97
CA ILE A 777 -25.99 10.60 16.04
C ILE A 777 -25.84 10.00 14.64
N CYS A 778 -24.69 9.40 14.39
CA CYS A 778 -24.41 8.53 13.24
C CYS A 778 -24.38 7.08 13.70
N GLY A 779 -25.02 6.16 12.99
CA GLY A 779 -25.10 4.77 13.43
C GLY A 779 -24.89 3.77 12.31
N LEU A 780 -24.42 2.59 12.71
CA LEU A 780 -24.19 1.43 11.86
C LEU A 780 -24.96 0.24 12.43
N ARG A 781 -25.78 -0.42 11.60
CA ARG A 781 -26.59 -1.59 11.98
C ARG A 781 -26.29 -2.76 11.06
N LEU A 782 -26.09 -3.95 11.61
CA LEU A 782 -26.04 -5.22 10.91
C LEU A 782 -27.45 -5.83 10.94
N LEU A 783 -28.11 -5.93 9.79
CA LEU A 783 -29.50 -6.41 9.72
C LEU A 783 -29.58 -7.90 9.48
N GLN A 784 -28.72 -8.36 8.59
CA GLN A 784 -28.72 -9.75 8.19
C GLN A 784 -27.28 -10.22 8.07
N GLU A 785 -27.04 -11.38 8.68
CA GLU A 785 -25.82 -12.14 8.52
C GLU A 785 -26.20 -13.50 7.95
N ARG A 786 -25.66 -13.78 6.77
CA ARG A 786 -25.72 -15.08 6.10
C ARG A 786 -24.30 -15.57 5.93
N GLU A 787 -24.15 -16.86 5.71
CA GLU A 787 -22.85 -17.46 5.41
C GLU A 787 -22.20 -16.80 4.19
N GLY A 788 -21.16 -15.98 4.41
CA GLY A 788 -20.44 -15.26 3.36
C GLY A 788 -21.10 -13.97 2.84
N GLU A 789 -22.22 -13.51 3.42
CA GLU A 789 -22.90 -12.25 3.04
C GLU A 789 -23.44 -11.52 4.28
N ILE A 790 -23.15 -10.23 4.43
CA ILE A 790 -23.74 -9.36 5.46
C ILE A 790 -24.43 -8.15 4.85
N GLU A 791 -25.49 -7.69 5.51
CA GLU A 791 -26.22 -6.47 5.17
C GLU A 791 -26.02 -5.42 6.28
N LEU A 792 -25.35 -4.32 5.93
CA LEU A 792 -25.05 -3.20 6.81
C LEU A 792 -25.90 -1.98 6.42
N VAL A 793 -26.43 -1.27 7.41
CA VAL A 793 -27.23 -0.05 7.19
C VAL A 793 -26.72 1.10 8.01
N LEU A 794 -26.49 2.22 7.33
CA LEU A 794 -26.21 3.52 7.92
C LEU A 794 -27.52 4.19 8.32
N HIS A 795 -27.52 4.82 9.50
CA HIS A 795 -28.65 5.60 9.99
C HIS A 795 -28.17 6.86 10.71
N TYR A 796 -28.96 7.93 10.61
CA TYR A 796 -28.58 9.25 11.13
C TYR A 796 -29.72 9.90 11.90
N SER A 797 -29.42 10.68 12.93
CA SER A 797 -30.41 11.61 13.49
C SER A 797 -30.67 12.78 12.54
N GLU A 798 -31.81 13.44 12.68
CA GLU A 798 -32.15 14.63 11.89
C GLU A 798 -31.12 15.76 12.09
N ALA A 799 -30.53 15.85 13.28
CA ALA A 799 -29.53 16.86 13.63
C ALA A 799 -28.20 16.72 12.88
N VAL A 800 -27.88 15.55 12.31
CA VAL A 800 -26.59 15.35 11.61
C VAL A 800 -26.56 16.14 10.30
N PRO A 801 -25.61 17.08 10.13
CA PRO A 801 -25.50 17.89 8.92
C PRO A 801 -25.05 17.05 7.72
N SER A 802 -25.34 17.54 6.50
CA SER A 802 -25.09 16.79 5.25
C SER A 802 -23.62 16.40 5.06
N TYR A 803 -22.68 17.27 5.45
CA TYR A 803 -21.25 16.98 5.42
C TYR A 803 -20.86 15.90 6.43
N GLY A 804 -21.51 15.84 7.60
CA GLY A 804 -21.28 14.82 8.62
C GLY A 804 -21.71 13.44 8.12
N ARG A 805 -22.85 13.36 7.41
CA ARG A 805 -23.32 12.13 6.76
C ARG A 805 -22.36 11.64 5.69
N ARG A 806 -21.93 12.53 4.78
CA ARG A 806 -20.94 12.19 3.74
C ARG A 806 -19.60 11.74 4.33
N ALA A 807 -19.11 12.41 5.37
CA ALA A 807 -17.86 12.04 6.03
C ALA A 807 -17.96 10.66 6.70
N PHE A 808 -19.07 10.38 7.41
CA PHE A 808 -19.28 9.07 8.04
C PHE A 808 -19.42 7.94 7.01
N GLN A 809 -20.17 8.19 5.94
CA GLN A 809 -20.31 7.27 4.81
C GLN A 809 -18.96 7.01 4.13
N GLY A 810 -18.22 8.06 3.80
CA GLY A 810 -16.91 7.96 3.17
C GLY A 810 -15.88 7.22 4.02
N LEU A 811 -15.94 7.35 5.34
CA LEU A 811 -15.11 6.57 6.27
C LEU A 811 -15.46 5.08 6.22
N LEU A 812 -16.74 4.73 6.29
CA LEU A 812 -17.20 3.35 6.23
C LEU A 812 -16.80 2.70 4.90
N GLU A 813 -17.06 3.37 3.78
CA GLU A 813 -16.69 2.89 2.45
C GLU A 813 -15.16 2.79 2.32
N GLY A 814 -14.42 3.78 2.79
CA GLY A 814 -12.96 3.74 2.80
C GLY A 814 -12.40 2.53 3.56
N PHE A 815 -13.01 2.10 4.66
CA PHE A 815 -12.59 0.88 5.37
C PHE A 815 -13.09 -0.41 4.71
N LEU A 816 -14.25 -0.39 4.06
CA LEU A 816 -14.80 -1.54 3.34
C LEU A 816 -14.02 -1.85 2.06
N TYR A 817 -13.74 -0.85 1.23
CA TYR A 817 -13.06 -1.03 -0.05
C TYR A 817 -11.55 -1.30 0.10
N GLU A 818 -10.93 -0.93 1.22
CA GLU A 818 -9.55 -1.32 1.53
C GLU A 818 -9.40 -2.80 1.89
N ARG A 819 -10.47 -3.47 2.32
CA ARG A 819 -10.40 -4.87 2.69
C ARG A 819 -10.28 -5.74 1.45
N HIS A 820 -9.17 -6.47 1.36
CA HIS A 820 -9.03 -7.51 0.37
C HIS A 820 -10.00 -8.67 0.64
N GLY A 821 -10.65 -9.13 -0.41
CA GLY A 821 -11.47 -10.33 -0.42
C GLY A 821 -12.91 -10.20 0.06
N VAL A 822 -13.43 -8.97 -0.01
CA VAL A 822 -14.87 -8.69 0.04
C VAL A 822 -15.32 -7.94 -1.22
N THR A 823 -16.55 -8.18 -1.65
CA THR A 823 -17.23 -7.38 -2.66
C THR A 823 -18.35 -6.59 -2.01
N VAL A 824 -18.48 -5.32 -2.36
CA VAL A 824 -19.39 -4.36 -1.69
C VAL A 824 -20.36 -3.81 -2.73
N SER A 825 -21.65 -3.89 -2.44
CA SER A 825 -22.72 -3.33 -3.27
C SER A 825 -23.55 -2.33 -2.46
N PRO A 826 -23.51 -1.03 -2.79
CA PRO A 826 -24.32 -0.01 -2.12
C PRO A 826 -25.74 0.05 -2.69
N PHE A 827 -26.71 0.36 -1.83
CA PHE A 827 -28.12 0.49 -2.14
C PHE A 827 -28.68 1.73 -1.42
N PRO A 828 -28.98 2.81 -2.15
CA PRO A 828 -29.53 4.03 -1.57
C PRO A 828 -31.01 3.88 -1.16
N PRO A 829 -31.50 4.71 -0.24
CA PRO A 829 -32.91 4.71 0.14
C PRO A 829 -33.76 5.26 -1.02
N VAL A 830 -34.83 4.53 -1.38
CA VAL A 830 -35.74 4.93 -2.47
C VAL A 830 -37.06 5.42 -1.91
N ALA A 831 -37.49 6.62 -2.33
CA ALA A 831 -38.78 7.21 -2.01
C ALA A 831 -39.53 7.64 -3.27
N CYS A 832 -40.86 7.63 -3.24
CA CYS A 832 -41.68 8.13 -4.34
C CYS A 832 -41.78 9.67 -4.32
N GLY A 833 -42.32 10.29 -5.37
CA GLY A 833 -42.50 11.75 -5.45
C GLY A 833 -43.39 12.32 -4.34
N ASN A 834 -44.24 11.48 -3.73
CA ASN A 834 -45.05 11.82 -2.55
C ASN A 834 -44.33 11.59 -1.19
N GLY A 835 -43.03 11.30 -1.19
CA GLY A 835 -42.23 11.12 0.03
C GLY A 835 -42.41 9.77 0.74
N HIS A 836 -43.13 8.80 0.13
CA HIS A 836 -43.25 7.46 0.69
C HIS A 836 -41.97 6.65 0.48
N LYS A 837 -41.27 6.31 1.57
CA LYS A 837 -40.12 5.40 1.55
C LYS A 837 -40.56 3.98 1.20
N GLN A 838 -39.80 3.33 0.32
CA GLN A 838 -40.04 1.95 -0.08
C GLN A 838 -39.34 0.96 0.85
N ASP A 839 -39.86 -0.28 0.90
CA ASP A 839 -39.24 -1.35 1.66
C ASP A 839 -37.87 -1.72 1.05
N ARG A 840 -36.82 -1.74 1.89
CA ARG A 840 -35.45 -2.00 1.45
C ARG A 840 -35.29 -3.35 0.75
N THR A 841 -36.00 -4.37 1.21
CA THR A 841 -35.91 -5.74 0.68
C THR A 841 -36.42 -5.77 -0.76
N VAL A 842 -37.51 -5.02 -1.00
CA VAL A 842 -38.11 -4.88 -2.34
C VAL A 842 -37.19 -4.08 -3.26
N VAL A 843 -36.60 -3.00 -2.76
CA VAL A 843 -35.65 -2.16 -3.51
C VAL A 843 -34.39 -2.95 -3.89
N ILE A 844 -33.76 -3.64 -2.92
CA ILE A 844 -32.58 -4.47 -3.14
C ILE A 844 -32.90 -5.61 -4.11
N GLY A 845 -34.05 -6.29 -3.95
CA GLY A 845 -34.49 -7.33 -4.87
C GLY A 845 -34.64 -6.81 -6.30
N SER A 846 -35.29 -5.66 -6.46
CA SER A 846 -35.53 -5.04 -7.77
C SER A 846 -34.23 -4.58 -8.44
N LEU A 847 -33.29 -4.01 -7.68
CA LEU A 847 -31.98 -3.61 -8.18
C LEU A 847 -31.09 -4.81 -8.53
N ARG A 848 -31.16 -5.91 -7.78
CA ARG A 848 -30.48 -7.18 -8.11
C ARG A 848 -31.03 -7.83 -9.37
N GLU A 849 -32.30 -7.59 -9.71
CA GLU A 849 -32.95 -8.02 -10.95
C GLU A 849 -32.74 -7.04 -12.12
N GLU A 850 -31.91 -6.01 -11.94
CA GLU A 850 -31.60 -4.98 -12.94
C GLU A 850 -32.86 -4.22 -13.45
N LEU A 851 -33.89 -4.14 -12.61
CA LEU A 851 -35.10 -3.39 -12.93
C LEU A 851 -34.82 -1.88 -12.87
N ARG A 852 -35.27 -1.14 -13.87
CA ARG A 852 -35.12 0.33 -13.94
C ARG A 852 -36.23 1.11 -13.24
N THR A 853 -37.36 0.47 -12.97
CA THR A 853 -38.51 1.12 -12.35
C THR A 853 -39.24 0.18 -11.40
N MET A 854 -39.78 0.70 -10.30
CA MET A 854 -40.68 -0.02 -9.40
C MET A 854 -41.96 0.79 -9.16
N PHE A 855 -43.00 0.18 -8.60
CA PHE A 855 -44.21 0.91 -8.19
C PHE A 855 -44.20 1.13 -6.68
N CYS A 856 -44.61 2.33 -6.25
CA CYS A 856 -44.77 2.64 -4.84
C CYS A 856 -45.82 1.72 -4.22
N SER A 857 -45.44 0.97 -3.19
CA SER A 857 -46.35 0.05 -2.47
C SER A 857 -47.57 0.76 -1.85
N ARG A 858 -47.44 2.05 -1.52
CA ARG A 858 -48.49 2.85 -0.88
C ARG A 858 -49.41 3.62 -1.84
N CYS A 859 -48.86 4.35 -2.81
CA CYS A 859 -49.64 5.21 -3.72
C CYS A 859 -49.67 4.74 -5.18
N GLY A 860 -48.98 3.65 -5.53
CA GLY A 860 -48.94 3.10 -6.90
C GLY A 860 -48.16 3.94 -7.91
N GLU A 861 -47.49 5.01 -7.48
CA GLU A 861 -46.66 5.86 -8.32
C GLU A 861 -45.46 5.09 -8.88
N ARG A 862 -45.13 5.29 -10.16
CA ARG A 862 -43.94 4.68 -10.76
C ARG A 862 -42.69 5.43 -10.33
N ILE A 863 -41.77 4.72 -9.68
CA ILE A 863 -40.50 5.22 -9.16
C ILE A 863 -39.38 4.75 -10.09
N ALA A 864 -38.51 5.67 -10.52
CA ALA A 864 -37.26 5.32 -11.20
C ALA A 864 -36.25 4.81 -10.16
N LEU A 865 -35.67 3.64 -10.40
CA LEU A 865 -34.64 3.08 -9.52
C LEU A 865 -33.28 3.68 -9.88
N PRO A 866 -32.46 4.05 -8.88
CA PRO A 866 -31.11 4.57 -9.11
C PRO A 866 -30.19 3.47 -9.62
N GLU A 867 -29.17 3.83 -10.40
CA GLU A 867 -28.13 2.88 -10.77
C GLU A 867 -27.29 2.50 -9.54
N ILE A 868 -26.75 1.28 -9.52
CA ILE A 868 -25.82 0.86 -8.46
C ILE A 868 -24.50 1.58 -8.73
N GLU A 869 -24.28 2.69 -8.04
CA GLU A 869 -23.08 3.50 -8.15
C GLU A 869 -21.90 2.87 -7.36
N GLY A 870 -20.68 3.31 -7.69
CA GLY A 870 -19.48 2.97 -6.95
C GLY A 870 -19.42 3.67 -5.56
N PRO A 871 -18.24 3.74 -4.92
CA PRO A 871 -18.08 4.53 -3.71
C PRO A 871 -18.55 5.97 -3.90
N VAL A 872 -19.05 6.59 -2.83
CA VAL A 872 -19.57 7.96 -2.82
C VAL A 872 -18.53 8.93 -3.36
N ALA A 873 -18.94 9.75 -4.32
CA ALA A 873 -18.09 10.81 -4.84
C ALA A 873 -17.94 11.91 -3.78
N LEU A 874 -16.80 11.90 -3.08
CA LEU A 874 -16.46 12.94 -2.12
C LEU A 874 -15.82 14.13 -2.84
N GLY A 875 -16.20 15.35 -2.46
CA GLY A 875 -15.44 16.54 -2.85
C GLY A 875 -14.03 16.52 -2.27
N ALA A 876 -13.12 17.33 -2.79
CA ALA A 876 -11.72 17.37 -2.35
C ALA A 876 -11.55 17.55 -0.83
N GLU A 877 -12.36 18.41 -0.22
CA GLU A 877 -12.33 18.64 1.24
C GLU A 877 -12.85 17.44 2.05
N ASP A 878 -13.97 16.83 1.62
CA ASP A 878 -14.51 15.65 2.28
C ASP A 878 -13.51 14.47 2.17
N ASN A 879 -12.84 14.32 1.03
CA ASN A 879 -11.74 13.38 0.84
C ASN A 879 -10.57 13.64 1.79
N ARG A 880 -10.19 14.91 2.00
CA ARG A 880 -9.13 15.30 2.94
C ARG A 880 -9.50 14.97 4.38
N ILE A 881 -10.74 15.26 4.78
CA ILE A 881 -11.23 14.96 6.14
C ILE A 881 -11.28 13.45 6.36
N VAL A 882 -11.86 12.70 5.43
CA VAL A 882 -11.96 11.24 5.49
C VAL A 882 -10.57 10.60 5.52
N GLY A 883 -9.65 11.04 4.65
CA GLY A 883 -8.26 10.59 4.66
C GLY A 883 -7.57 10.83 6.00
N LYS A 884 -7.73 12.03 6.57
CA LYS A 884 -7.19 12.39 7.89
C LYS A 884 -7.73 11.47 9.00
N GLU A 885 -9.04 11.27 9.06
CA GLU A 885 -9.67 10.45 10.10
C GLU A 885 -9.32 8.96 9.96
N ARG A 886 -9.19 8.44 8.72
CA ARG A 886 -8.72 7.06 8.47
C ARG A 886 -7.31 6.86 8.99
N ALA A 887 -6.43 7.83 8.75
CA ALA A 887 -5.06 7.74 9.21
C ALA A 887 -4.94 7.82 10.73
N VAL A 888 -5.72 8.70 11.38
CA VAL A 888 -5.86 8.73 12.84
C VAL A 888 -6.32 7.37 13.38
N ALA A 889 -7.32 6.75 12.75
CA ALA A 889 -7.81 5.44 13.16
C ALA A 889 -6.73 4.34 13.04
N ARG A 890 -5.90 4.36 11.99
CA ARG A 890 -4.77 3.44 11.81
C ARG A 890 -3.69 3.61 12.88
N VAL A 891 -3.26 4.85 13.12
CA VAL A 891 -2.27 5.15 14.17
C VAL A 891 -2.81 4.77 15.55
N ARG A 892 -4.12 4.98 15.78
CA ARG A 892 -4.77 4.57 17.03
C ARG A 892 -4.85 3.06 17.19
N SER A 893 -5.19 2.31 16.14
CA SER A 893 -5.16 0.84 16.16
C SER A 893 -3.77 0.31 16.53
N ALA A 894 -2.71 0.86 15.91
CA ALA A 894 -1.32 0.51 16.24
C ALA A 894 -0.94 0.86 17.70
N TYR A 895 -1.44 1.99 18.23
CA TYR A 895 -1.25 2.36 19.64
C TYR A 895 -1.89 1.36 20.59
N GLU A 896 -3.13 0.94 20.33
CA GLU A 896 -3.85 -0.01 21.18
C GLU A 896 -3.10 -1.36 21.26
N THR A 897 -2.56 -1.84 20.14
CA THR A 897 -1.73 -3.05 20.12
C THR A 897 -0.47 -2.90 20.98
N ARG A 898 0.21 -1.75 20.90
CA ARG A 898 1.49 -1.51 21.61
C ARG A 898 1.30 -1.27 23.10
N LEU A 899 0.14 -0.76 23.50
CA LEU A 899 -0.22 -0.51 24.89
C LEU A 899 -0.25 -1.80 25.73
N VAL A 900 -0.58 -2.96 25.13
CA VAL A 900 -0.53 -4.27 25.82
C VAL A 900 0.83 -4.48 26.50
N ARG A 901 1.91 -4.22 25.76
CA ARG A 901 3.29 -4.42 26.24
C ARG A 901 3.69 -3.45 27.35
N VAL A 902 3.17 -2.23 27.31
CA VAL A 902 3.44 -1.24 28.37
C VAL A 902 2.84 -1.72 29.69
N LYS A 903 1.59 -2.21 29.64
CA LYS A 903 0.90 -2.74 30.82
C LYS A 903 1.57 -4.01 31.34
N SER A 904 1.94 -4.94 30.46
CA SER A 904 2.55 -6.20 30.87
C SER A 904 3.98 -6.05 31.40
N PHE A 905 4.75 -5.06 30.91
CA PHE A 905 6.11 -4.78 31.41
C PHE A 905 6.16 -4.28 32.86
N ARG A 906 5.05 -3.75 33.38
CA ARG A 906 4.94 -3.17 34.73
C ARG A 906 3.85 -3.84 35.56
N ALA A 907 3.44 -5.05 35.20
CA ALA A 907 2.34 -5.78 35.85
C ALA A 907 2.58 -6.04 37.35
N ASP A 908 3.84 -6.06 37.78
CA ASP A 908 4.29 -6.23 39.17
C ASP A 908 4.17 -4.96 40.03
N ARG A 909 3.89 -3.79 39.42
CA ARG A 909 3.85 -2.50 40.10
C ARG A 909 2.43 -1.93 40.17
N ALA A 910 2.21 -1.07 41.17
CA ALA A 910 0.97 -0.31 41.27
C ALA A 910 0.79 0.60 40.04
N ALA A 911 -0.45 0.70 39.56
CA ALA A 911 -0.82 1.58 38.47
C ALA A 911 -0.40 3.03 38.76
N PRO A 912 0.22 3.74 37.81
CA PRO A 912 0.64 5.12 38.01
C PRO A 912 -0.57 6.02 38.23
N ARG A 913 -0.41 7.01 39.12
CA ARG A 913 -1.46 7.96 39.48
C ARG A 913 -1.10 9.36 38.98
N CYS A 914 -2.06 10.06 38.40
CA CYS A 914 -1.84 11.43 37.95
C CYS A 914 -3.05 12.34 38.18
N TYR A 915 -2.78 13.65 38.28
CA TYR A 915 -3.77 14.72 38.35
C TYR A 915 -3.56 15.68 37.17
N VAL A 916 -4.64 16.11 36.50
CA VAL A 916 -4.57 17.01 35.34
C VAL A 916 -4.99 18.43 35.74
N SER A 917 -4.00 19.30 35.94
CA SER A 917 -4.23 20.71 36.18
C SER A 917 -4.53 21.44 34.88
N HIS A 918 -5.67 22.11 34.82
CA HIS A 918 -6.19 22.76 33.61
C HIS A 918 -7.09 23.95 33.92
N LEU A 919 -7.32 24.81 32.92
CA LEU A 919 -8.35 25.84 32.99
C LEU A 919 -9.72 25.25 32.59
N PRO A 920 -10.85 25.79 33.09
CA PRO A 920 -12.20 25.30 32.76
C PRO A 920 -12.50 25.21 31.25
N GLU A 921 -11.87 26.07 30.44
CA GLU A 921 -12.03 26.11 28.98
C GLU A 921 -11.44 24.87 28.27
N GLU A 922 -10.50 24.17 28.91
CA GLU A 922 -9.86 22.97 28.37
C GLU A 922 -10.52 21.67 28.86
N ALA A 923 -11.65 21.76 29.58
CA ALA A 923 -12.31 20.62 30.21
C ALA A 923 -12.66 19.49 29.22
N ASP A 924 -13.16 19.81 28.03
CA ASP A 924 -13.52 18.81 27.01
C ASP A 924 -12.29 18.04 26.51
N TRP A 925 -11.15 18.73 26.32
CA TRP A 925 -9.91 18.10 25.90
C TRP A 925 -9.29 17.26 27.03
N VAL A 926 -9.37 17.74 28.27
CA VAL A 926 -8.92 17.00 29.45
C VAL A 926 -9.76 15.75 29.70
N ALA A 927 -11.07 15.80 29.43
CA ALA A 927 -11.94 14.62 29.48
C ALA A 927 -11.50 13.54 28.48
N LEU A 928 -11.14 13.94 27.25
CA LEU A 928 -10.57 13.02 26.24
C LEU A 928 -9.25 12.40 26.73
N LEU A 929 -8.31 13.22 27.20
CA LEU A 929 -7.02 12.76 27.72
C LEU A 929 -7.21 11.82 28.92
N THR A 930 -8.09 12.17 29.85
CA THR A 930 -8.40 11.39 31.05
C THR A 930 -8.94 10.01 30.69
N ARG A 931 -9.86 9.95 29.72
CA ARG A 931 -10.37 8.67 29.19
C ARG A 931 -9.25 7.81 28.62
N ASP A 932 -8.36 8.40 27.83
CA ASP A 932 -7.25 7.69 27.21
C ASP A 932 -6.20 7.21 28.22
N LEU A 933 -5.91 8.01 29.25
CA LEU A 933 -5.03 7.64 30.35
C LEU A 933 -5.63 6.49 31.17
N ARG A 934 -6.94 6.51 31.46
CA ARG A 934 -7.64 5.39 32.12
C ARG A 934 -7.57 4.12 31.29
N LYS A 935 -7.79 4.19 29.97
CA LYS A 935 -7.61 3.06 29.05
C LYS A 935 -6.17 2.53 29.04
N ALA A 936 -5.18 3.41 29.25
CA ALA A 936 -3.77 3.06 29.42
C ALA A 936 -3.44 2.45 30.80
N GLY A 937 -4.41 2.29 31.70
CA GLY A 937 -4.20 1.77 33.04
C GLY A 937 -3.63 2.80 34.02
N VAL A 938 -3.70 4.09 33.69
CA VAL A 938 -3.30 5.19 34.59
C VAL A 938 -4.52 5.60 35.43
N LEU A 939 -4.34 5.70 36.74
CA LEU A 939 -5.35 6.20 37.65
C LEU A 939 -5.34 7.73 37.64
N VAL A 940 -6.40 8.34 37.10
CA VAL A 940 -6.55 9.80 37.07
C VAL A 940 -7.36 10.26 38.28
N VAL A 941 -6.75 11.08 39.12
CA VAL A 941 -7.34 11.75 40.28
C VAL A 941 -8.14 12.95 39.80
N GLU A 942 -9.41 13.04 40.20
CA GLU A 942 -10.32 14.12 39.76
C GLU A 942 -10.19 15.38 40.62
N ASP A 943 -10.04 15.21 41.93
CA ASP A 943 -9.96 16.32 42.89
C ASP A 943 -8.53 16.63 43.32
N ALA A 944 -8.17 17.92 43.34
CA ALA A 944 -6.83 18.39 43.72
C ALA A 944 -6.47 18.05 45.18
N GLU A 945 -7.47 17.87 46.06
CA GLU A 945 -7.29 17.52 47.47
C GLU A 945 -6.87 16.06 47.68
N ASP A 946 -7.22 15.16 46.75
CA ASP A 946 -6.91 13.73 46.80
C ASP A 946 -5.54 13.37 46.22
N VAL A 947 -4.77 14.37 45.79
CA VAL A 947 -3.46 14.21 45.15
C VAL A 947 -2.39 13.87 46.18
N ARG A 948 -1.89 12.64 46.14
CA ARG A 948 -0.84 12.13 47.04
C ARG A 948 0.53 12.68 46.68
N GLU A 949 1.49 12.66 47.61
CA GLU A 949 2.83 13.21 47.36
C GLU A 949 3.53 12.61 46.12
N ASP A 950 3.31 11.33 45.86
CA ASP A 950 3.91 10.60 44.73
C ASP A 950 3.10 10.66 43.42
N ASP A 951 1.91 11.26 43.43
CA ASP A 951 1.08 11.41 42.22
C ASP A 951 1.72 12.45 41.25
N VAL A 952 1.71 12.13 39.96
CA VAL A 952 2.27 13.01 38.90
C VAL A 952 1.26 14.09 38.54
N VAL A 953 1.71 15.35 38.44
CA VAL A 953 0.85 16.46 38.01
C VAL A 953 1.09 16.78 36.54
N LEU A 954 0.06 16.62 35.71
CA LEU A 954 0.04 17.00 34.31
C LEU A 954 -0.50 18.43 34.19
N ALA A 955 0.31 19.38 33.72
CA ALA A 955 -0.09 20.78 33.59
C ALA A 955 -0.44 21.10 32.14
N VAL A 956 -1.70 21.43 31.85
CA VAL A 956 -2.14 21.81 30.48
C VAL A 956 -1.76 23.26 30.23
N VAL A 957 -0.65 23.46 29.52
CA VAL A 957 -0.04 24.77 29.30
C VAL A 957 -0.68 25.44 28.08
N THR A 958 -1.37 26.54 28.37
CA THR A 958 -1.82 27.56 27.41
C THR A 958 -1.26 28.93 27.82
N SER A 959 -1.29 29.90 26.90
CA SER A 959 -0.84 31.28 27.20
C SER A 959 -1.60 31.91 28.37
N GLU A 960 -2.86 31.52 28.59
CA GLU A 960 -3.70 31.99 29.69
C GLU A 960 -3.41 31.26 31.00
N TYR A 961 -3.19 29.94 30.93
CA TYR A 961 -2.79 29.12 32.08
C TYR A 961 -1.59 29.72 32.81
N GLY A 962 -0.58 30.19 32.06
CA GLY A 962 0.60 30.81 32.66
C GLY A 962 0.37 32.16 33.32
N ARG A 963 -0.57 32.97 32.81
CA ARG A 963 -0.94 34.25 33.45
C ARG A 963 -1.67 34.01 34.77
N THR A 964 -2.60 33.07 34.78
CA THR A 964 -3.38 32.70 35.98
C THR A 964 -2.49 32.02 37.03
N LEU A 965 -1.51 31.20 36.63
CA LEU A 965 -0.54 30.61 37.56
C LEU A 965 0.37 31.66 38.23
N ALA A 966 0.64 32.78 37.56
CA ALA A 966 1.45 33.88 38.10
C ALA A 966 0.70 34.73 39.14
N ARG A 967 -0.63 34.69 39.14
CA ARG A 967 -1.53 35.34 40.11
C ARG A 967 -2.54 34.30 40.61
N PRO A 968 -2.17 33.43 41.58
CA PRO A 968 -3.01 32.31 41.99
C PRO A 968 -4.21 32.80 42.82
N GLU A 969 -5.22 33.34 42.14
CA GLU A 969 -6.54 33.66 42.66
C GLU A 969 -7.57 32.84 41.85
N GLY A 970 -8.53 32.20 42.53
CA GLY A 970 -9.56 31.39 41.87
C GLY A 970 -9.13 29.93 41.57
N PRO A 971 -9.55 29.34 40.43
CA PRO A 971 -9.58 27.88 40.23
C PRO A 971 -8.21 27.18 40.24
N LEU A 972 -7.11 27.88 39.94
CA LEU A 972 -5.74 27.31 39.94
C LEU A 972 -4.96 27.55 41.25
N ALA A 973 -5.59 28.07 42.31
CA ALA A 973 -4.89 28.40 43.55
C ALA A 973 -4.32 27.16 44.26
N VAL A 974 -5.09 26.07 44.31
CA VAL A 974 -4.66 24.77 44.88
C VAL A 974 -3.60 24.11 43.99
N ASP A 975 -3.84 24.08 42.68
CA ASP A 975 -2.95 23.55 41.65
C ASP A 975 -1.57 24.21 41.68
N ALA A 976 -1.51 25.53 41.86
CA ALA A 976 -0.27 26.27 41.98
C ALA A 976 0.57 25.81 43.19
N GLY A 977 -0.08 25.41 44.29
CA GLY A 977 0.56 24.79 45.45
C GLY A 977 1.13 23.42 45.11
N LEU A 978 0.35 22.55 44.46
CA LEU A 978 0.77 21.20 44.05
C LEU A 978 1.98 21.22 43.11
N LEU A 979 1.98 22.12 42.12
CA LEU A 979 3.06 22.29 41.15
C LEU A 979 4.36 22.79 41.80
N ARG A 980 4.27 23.71 42.76
CA ARG A 980 5.44 24.25 43.49
C ARG A 980 6.05 23.20 44.43
N ALA A 981 5.22 22.42 45.12
CA ALA A 981 5.67 21.38 46.05
C ALA A 981 6.44 20.24 45.34
N ARG A 982 6.15 19.99 44.06
CA ARG A 982 6.67 18.84 43.29
C ARG A 982 7.77 19.21 42.28
N ARG A 983 8.34 20.42 42.36
CA ARG A 983 9.37 20.98 41.44
C ARG A 983 10.76 20.30 41.51
N VAL A 984 10.84 19.05 41.95
CA VAL A 984 12.03 18.20 42.15
C VAL A 984 12.97 18.68 43.28
N PRO A 985 13.13 17.90 44.36
CA PRO A 985 14.32 17.91 45.20
C PRO A 985 15.49 17.32 44.41
N ALA A 986 16.67 17.94 44.46
CA ALA A 986 17.88 17.46 43.80
C ALA A 986 18.13 15.97 44.09
N GLY A 987 17.94 15.08 43.10
CA GLY A 987 18.32 13.66 43.20
C GLY A 987 17.35 12.60 42.63
N SER A 988 16.11 12.94 42.26
CA SER A 988 15.17 11.95 41.67
C SER A 988 15.24 11.91 40.12
N PRO A 989 15.41 10.75 39.47
CA PRO A 989 15.53 10.63 38.01
C PRO A 989 14.21 10.79 37.23
N TRP A 990 13.05 10.91 37.89
CA TRP A 990 11.74 10.94 37.23
C TRP A 990 10.95 12.24 37.52
N PRO A 991 10.32 12.86 36.50
CA PRO A 991 9.60 14.12 36.66
C PRO A 991 8.28 13.93 37.42
N ARG A 992 8.07 14.68 38.50
CA ARG A 992 6.79 14.73 39.25
C ARG A 992 5.79 15.74 38.67
N VAL A 993 6.22 16.56 37.72
CA VAL A 993 5.40 17.53 36.98
C VAL A 993 5.72 17.39 35.50
N VAL A 994 4.69 17.26 34.66
CA VAL A 994 4.84 17.15 33.20
C VAL A 994 4.01 18.23 32.52
N PRO A 995 4.63 19.23 31.85
CA PRO A 995 3.89 20.23 31.09
C PRO A 995 3.39 19.64 29.76
N LEU A 996 2.12 19.90 29.41
CA LEU A 996 1.48 19.49 28.15
C LEU A 996 1.12 20.75 27.35
N MET A 997 1.79 20.99 26.23
CA MET A 997 1.54 22.18 25.43
C MET A 997 0.37 21.97 24.47
N ARG A 998 -0.60 22.90 24.51
CA ARG A 998 -1.77 22.90 23.61
C ARG A 998 -1.76 24.04 22.59
N VAL A 999 -1.12 25.17 22.90
CA VAL A 999 -1.04 26.36 22.04
C VAL A 999 0.29 27.10 22.29
N GLY A 1000 0.83 27.79 21.28
CA GLY A 1000 1.98 28.70 21.41
C GLY A 1000 3.37 28.08 21.19
N PHE A 1001 4.42 28.90 21.31
CA PHE A 1001 5.82 28.49 21.28
C PHE A 1001 6.32 28.16 22.69
N ALA A 1002 7.16 27.12 22.82
CA ALA A 1002 7.60 26.58 24.12
C ALA A 1002 8.28 27.62 25.02
N GLU A 1003 9.01 28.58 24.42
CA GLU A 1003 9.76 29.62 25.14
C GLU A 1003 8.86 30.75 25.68
N GLU A 1004 7.71 31.00 25.05
CA GLU A 1004 6.79 32.11 25.39
C GLU A 1004 5.60 31.66 26.25
N ALA A 1005 5.10 30.43 26.04
CA ALA A 1005 3.91 29.91 26.72
C ALA A 1005 4.21 29.25 28.08
N CYS A 1006 5.45 28.79 28.32
CA CYS A 1006 5.78 28.10 29.58
C CYS A 1006 5.90 29.08 30.76
N PRO A 1007 5.07 28.94 31.81
CA PRO A 1007 5.16 29.74 33.02
C PRO A 1007 6.53 29.57 33.69
N ALA A 1008 7.02 30.59 34.40
CA ALA A 1008 8.32 30.54 35.08
C ALA A 1008 8.51 29.32 36.01
N VAL A 1009 7.41 28.82 36.59
CA VAL A 1009 7.39 27.63 37.47
C VAL A 1009 7.72 26.34 36.72
N LEU A 1010 7.42 26.25 35.42
CA LEU A 1010 7.58 25.07 34.58
C LEU A 1010 8.80 25.13 33.63
N ARG A 1011 9.58 26.21 33.67
CA ARG A 1011 10.78 26.37 32.83
C ARG A 1011 11.85 25.33 33.20
N GLY A 1012 12.46 24.71 32.18
CA GLY A 1012 13.48 23.67 32.32
C GLY A 1012 12.95 22.23 32.31
N LEU A 1013 11.63 22.05 32.32
CA LEU A 1013 10.98 20.75 32.08
C LEU A 1013 10.79 20.53 30.56
N VAL A 1014 10.84 19.27 30.10
CA VAL A 1014 10.56 18.93 28.70
C VAL A 1014 9.04 18.79 28.51
N PRO A 1015 8.39 19.68 27.74
CA PRO A 1015 6.95 19.59 27.54
C PRO A 1015 6.57 18.49 26.54
N GLY A 1016 5.46 17.80 26.83
CA GLY A 1016 4.76 16.99 25.83
C GLY A 1016 4.05 17.91 24.84
N ASP A 1017 4.26 17.72 23.53
CA ASP A 1017 3.67 18.56 22.49
C ASP A 1017 2.32 17.99 22.03
N PHE A 1018 1.20 18.63 22.38
CA PHE A 1018 -0.14 18.22 21.94
C PHE A 1018 -0.77 19.25 21.01
N ARG A 1019 0.03 20.09 20.34
CA ARG A 1019 -0.44 21.12 19.40
C ARG A 1019 -0.90 20.54 18.07
N ASN A 1020 -0.30 19.43 17.65
CA ASN A 1020 -0.67 18.74 16.42
C ASN A 1020 -1.60 17.56 16.75
N ASP A 1021 -2.86 17.69 16.36
CA ASP A 1021 -3.89 16.66 16.57
C ASP A 1021 -3.55 15.33 15.91
N LEU A 1022 -2.85 15.31 14.76
CA LEU A 1022 -2.44 14.06 14.11
C LEU A 1022 -1.41 13.30 14.95
N ALA A 1023 -0.54 14.04 15.66
CA ALA A 1023 0.48 13.48 16.52
C ALA A 1023 -0.05 13.12 17.93
N TYR A 1024 -1.31 13.42 18.24
CA TYR A 1024 -1.91 13.22 19.56
C TYR A 1024 -1.64 11.82 20.12
N VAL A 1025 -1.89 10.77 19.34
CA VAL A 1025 -1.74 9.37 19.79
C VAL A 1025 -0.27 9.02 20.04
N VAL A 1026 0.64 9.54 19.21
CA VAL A 1026 2.09 9.33 19.38
C VAL A 1026 2.58 9.99 20.66
N ASN A 1027 2.12 11.22 20.92
CA ASN A 1027 2.51 11.99 22.10
C ASN A 1027 1.84 11.46 23.37
N LEU A 1028 0.62 10.91 23.25
CA LEU A 1028 -0.03 10.14 24.31
C LEU A 1028 0.80 8.91 24.69
N PHE A 1029 1.34 8.18 23.72
CA PHE A 1029 2.20 7.03 24.00
C PHE A 1029 3.47 7.44 24.77
N ASP A 1030 4.13 8.52 24.35
CA ASP A 1030 5.31 9.07 25.04
C ASP A 1030 4.96 9.53 26.48
N LEU A 1031 3.77 10.12 26.67
CA LEU A 1031 3.25 10.48 27.99
C LEU A 1031 3.00 9.25 28.87
N VAL A 1032 2.36 8.21 28.33
CA VAL A 1032 2.11 6.95 29.04
C VAL A 1032 3.43 6.31 29.47
N LEU A 1033 4.42 6.21 28.59
CA LEU A 1033 5.76 5.69 28.96
C LEU A 1033 6.39 6.51 30.09
N THR A 1034 6.24 7.83 30.05
CA THR A 1034 6.71 8.73 31.12
C THR A 1034 6.04 8.43 32.46
N LEU A 1035 4.71 8.25 32.46
CA LEU A 1035 3.93 7.94 33.66
C LEU A 1035 4.26 6.55 34.25
N TYR A 1036 4.55 5.57 33.40
CA TYR A 1036 5.02 4.24 33.81
C TYR A 1036 6.52 4.21 34.17
N ALA A 1037 7.20 5.36 34.13
CA ALA A 1037 8.63 5.49 34.37
C ALA A 1037 9.46 4.53 33.50
N ILE A 1038 9.14 4.46 32.21
CA ILE A 1038 9.85 3.64 31.22
C ILE A 1038 10.76 4.56 30.39
N PRO A 1039 12.08 4.31 30.36
CA PRO A 1039 12.99 5.11 29.54
C PRO A 1039 12.69 5.01 28.04
N PHE A 1040 12.79 6.13 27.35
CA PHE A 1040 12.55 6.25 25.92
C PHE A 1040 13.52 5.47 25.03
N ASN A 1041 14.72 5.19 25.54
CA ASN A 1041 15.77 4.37 24.93
C ASN A 1041 15.74 2.91 25.39
N HIS A 1042 14.68 2.47 26.07
CA HIS A 1042 14.56 1.08 26.45
C HIS A 1042 14.36 0.21 25.19
N PRO A 1043 15.17 -0.85 24.99
CA PRO A 1043 15.20 -1.62 23.74
C PRO A 1043 13.85 -2.25 23.37
N ALA A 1044 13.01 -2.57 24.36
CA ALA A 1044 11.66 -3.09 24.14
C ALA A 1044 10.68 -2.08 23.51
N PHE A 1045 10.88 -0.79 23.77
CA PHE A 1045 9.91 0.28 23.45
C PHE A 1045 10.43 1.26 22.40
N GLU A 1046 11.74 1.36 22.18
CA GLU A 1046 12.35 2.22 21.16
C GLU A 1046 11.78 1.93 19.77
N GLY A 1047 11.79 0.67 19.33
CA GLY A 1047 11.22 0.28 18.04
C GLY A 1047 9.70 0.50 17.96
N LEU A 1048 8.98 0.36 19.07
CA LEU A 1048 7.52 0.61 19.13
C LEU A 1048 7.19 2.09 19.01
N ARG A 1049 8.01 2.97 19.59
CA ARG A 1049 7.91 4.43 19.42
C ARG A 1049 8.25 4.83 18.00
N GLY A 1050 9.37 4.31 17.47
CA GLY A 1050 9.81 4.54 16.09
C GLY A 1050 8.73 4.17 15.07
N GLY A 1051 8.15 2.97 15.20
CA GLY A 1051 7.05 2.54 14.32
C GLY A 1051 5.76 3.34 14.47
N LEU A 1052 5.52 4.09 15.57
CA LEU A 1052 4.29 4.89 15.77
C LEU A 1052 4.50 6.23 15.05
N ARG A 1053 5.72 6.75 15.16
CA ARG A 1053 6.18 7.92 14.43
C ARG A 1053 6.22 7.67 12.92
N MET A 1054 6.70 6.51 12.47
CA MET A 1054 6.69 6.16 11.04
C MET A 1054 5.28 6.07 10.47
N ALA A 1055 4.34 5.42 11.17
CA ALA A 1055 2.94 5.38 10.75
C ALA A 1055 2.31 6.78 10.64
N LEU A 1056 2.73 7.72 11.50
CA LEU A 1056 2.35 9.12 11.41
C LEU A 1056 3.03 9.84 10.22
N VAL A 1057 4.31 9.53 9.92
CA VAL A 1057 5.06 10.11 8.81
C VAL A 1057 4.46 9.70 7.47
N ASP A 1058 4.15 8.42 7.28
CA ASP A 1058 3.50 7.89 6.07
C ASP A 1058 2.17 8.60 5.81
N THR A 1059 1.40 8.85 6.88
CA THR A 1059 0.17 9.65 6.86
C THR A 1059 0.39 11.10 6.43
N THR A 1060 1.48 11.73 6.89
CA THR A 1060 1.81 13.12 6.49
C THR A 1060 2.42 13.22 5.10
N ALA A 1061 3.07 12.17 4.58
CA ALA A 1061 3.56 12.12 3.21
C ALA A 1061 2.40 12.11 2.19
N GLU A 1062 1.33 11.36 2.46
CA GLU A 1062 0.07 11.43 1.71
C GLU A 1062 -0.52 12.86 1.71
N ARG A 1063 -0.37 13.58 2.82
CA ARG A 1063 -0.84 14.96 2.96
C ARG A 1063 0.02 15.97 2.20
N LEU A 1064 1.34 15.74 2.11
CA LEU A 1064 2.26 16.57 1.33
C LEU A 1064 1.98 16.42 -0.18
N LEU A 1065 1.66 15.20 -0.64
CA LEU A 1065 1.22 14.93 -2.02
C LEU A 1065 -0.09 15.65 -2.37
N GLN A 1066 -1.03 15.76 -1.42
CA GLN A 1066 -2.27 16.54 -1.61
C GLN A 1066 -2.04 18.06 -1.56
N LEU A 1067 -1.15 18.54 -0.68
CA LEU A 1067 -0.81 19.97 -0.58
C LEU A 1067 -0.02 20.46 -1.80
N SER A 1068 0.85 19.64 -2.38
CA SER A 1068 1.56 19.97 -3.62
C SER A 1068 0.62 20.10 -4.83
N ALA A 1069 -0.51 19.39 -4.84
CA ALA A 1069 -1.56 19.54 -5.86
C ALA A 1069 -2.37 20.84 -5.71
N GLU A 1070 -2.44 21.42 -4.50
CA GLU A 1070 -3.12 22.69 -4.25
C GLU A 1070 -2.22 23.92 -4.46
N GLU A 1071 -0.90 23.81 -4.24
CA GLU A 1071 0.06 24.90 -4.47
C GLU A 1071 0.27 25.22 -5.97
N SER A 1072 -0.16 24.33 -6.87
CA SER A 1072 -0.06 24.50 -8.33
C SER A 1072 -1.33 25.05 -9.00
N ALA A 1073 -2.36 25.43 -8.25
CA ALA A 1073 -3.60 25.92 -8.85
C ALA A 1073 -3.46 27.34 -9.41
N ASP A 1074 -3.61 27.47 -10.73
CA ASP A 1074 -3.46 28.74 -11.43
C ASP A 1074 -4.77 29.54 -11.56
N VAL A 1075 -5.94 28.92 -11.37
CA VAL A 1075 -7.28 29.55 -11.54
C VAL A 1075 -8.09 29.50 -10.25
N TYR A 1076 -8.56 30.67 -9.79
CA TYR A 1076 -9.39 30.82 -8.60
C TYR A 1076 -10.77 31.39 -8.95
N LEU A 1077 -11.77 31.05 -8.15
CA LEU A 1077 -13.13 31.60 -8.21
C LEU A 1077 -13.48 32.27 -6.89
N SER A 1078 -13.78 33.57 -6.93
CA SER A 1078 -14.33 34.32 -5.81
C SER A 1078 -15.77 34.73 -6.10
N TYR A 1079 -16.66 34.43 -5.15
CA TYR A 1079 -18.09 34.67 -5.29
C TYR A 1079 -18.77 34.83 -3.93
N SER A 1080 -19.98 35.37 -3.92
CA SER A 1080 -20.79 35.48 -2.70
C SER A 1080 -21.67 34.25 -2.50
N TRP A 1081 -22.06 33.94 -1.26
CA TRP A 1081 -22.85 32.74 -0.97
C TRP A 1081 -24.36 32.97 -1.15
N SER A 1082 -24.77 33.94 -1.96
CA SER A 1082 -26.18 34.05 -2.35
C SER A 1082 -26.58 32.87 -3.22
N GLU A 1083 -27.87 32.52 -3.21
CA GLU A 1083 -28.42 31.41 -4.01
C GLU A 1083 -28.05 31.55 -5.50
N ASP A 1084 -28.19 32.76 -6.06
CA ASP A 1084 -27.85 33.06 -7.45
C ASP A 1084 -26.35 32.99 -7.76
N SER A 1085 -25.48 33.42 -6.83
CA SER A 1085 -24.03 33.35 -7.01
C SER A 1085 -23.48 31.92 -6.85
N ASN A 1086 -24.08 31.11 -5.97
CA ASN A 1086 -23.73 29.69 -5.82
C ASN A 1086 -24.10 28.90 -7.07
N ALA A 1087 -25.32 29.10 -7.59
CA ALA A 1087 -25.77 28.42 -8.79
C ALA A 1087 -24.86 28.72 -9.99
N LEU A 1088 -24.49 29.99 -10.18
CA LEU A 1088 -23.58 30.40 -11.26
C LEU A 1088 -22.14 29.89 -11.04
N ALA A 1089 -21.66 29.88 -9.80
CA ALA A 1089 -20.34 29.32 -9.47
C ALA A 1089 -20.27 27.81 -9.74
N ASP A 1090 -21.33 27.06 -9.44
CA ASP A 1090 -21.43 25.64 -9.77
C ASP A 1090 -21.53 25.39 -11.28
N GLU A 1091 -22.24 26.24 -12.03
CA GLU A 1091 -22.29 26.20 -13.49
C GLU A 1091 -20.90 26.45 -14.11
N LEU A 1092 -20.17 27.46 -13.64
CA LEU A 1092 -18.82 27.79 -14.10
C LEU A 1092 -17.80 26.69 -13.77
N ASP A 1093 -17.81 26.19 -12.53
CA ASP A 1093 -16.89 25.13 -12.08
C ASP A 1093 -17.11 23.85 -12.90
N ARG A 1094 -18.38 23.45 -13.14
CA ARG A 1094 -18.71 22.32 -14.00
C ARG A 1094 -18.24 22.54 -15.44
N ALA A 1095 -18.50 23.72 -16.00
CA ALA A 1095 -18.15 24.05 -17.38
C ALA A 1095 -16.63 24.13 -17.63
N PHE A 1096 -15.83 24.44 -16.61
CA PHE A 1096 -14.37 24.43 -16.68
C PHE A 1096 -13.81 23.00 -16.49
N GLN A 1097 -14.38 22.23 -15.57
CA GLN A 1097 -14.01 20.83 -15.33
C GLN A 1097 -14.30 19.94 -16.55
N GLU A 1098 -15.45 20.10 -17.21
CA GLU A 1098 -15.79 19.40 -18.46
C GLU A 1098 -14.78 19.68 -19.59
N ARG A 1099 -14.07 20.81 -19.51
CA ARG A 1099 -13.04 21.23 -20.46
C ARG A 1099 -11.61 21.01 -19.95
N GLY A 1100 -11.44 20.28 -18.84
CA GLY A 1100 -10.14 19.85 -18.33
C GLY A 1100 -9.36 20.90 -17.52
N LEU A 1101 -9.97 22.01 -17.11
CA LEU A 1101 -9.37 22.99 -16.20
C LEU A 1101 -10.03 22.93 -14.82
N THR A 1102 -9.21 22.79 -13.77
CA THR A 1102 -9.68 22.72 -12.39
C THR A 1102 -9.62 24.11 -11.75
N MET A 1103 -10.71 24.53 -11.11
CA MET A 1103 -10.81 25.82 -10.42
C MET A 1103 -10.78 25.66 -8.91
N VAL A 1104 -10.08 26.55 -8.21
CA VAL A 1104 -10.08 26.60 -6.73
C VAL A 1104 -11.05 27.66 -6.25
N ARG A 1105 -11.97 27.29 -5.34
CA ARG A 1105 -13.00 28.21 -4.81
C ARG A 1105 -13.11 28.18 -3.29
N ASP A 1106 -13.57 29.28 -2.69
CA ASP A 1106 -13.83 29.33 -1.24
C ASP A 1106 -15.11 28.54 -0.92
N ARG A 1107 -14.97 27.47 -0.14
CA ARG A 1107 -16.10 26.73 0.46
C ARG A 1107 -15.93 26.67 1.99
N ARG A 1108 -16.35 27.72 2.70
CA ARG A 1108 -16.47 27.75 4.16
C ARG A 1108 -17.68 26.94 4.64
N ASP A 1109 -17.43 25.67 4.91
CA ASP A 1109 -17.95 25.04 6.13
C ASP A 1109 -16.74 24.70 7.04
N ALA A 1110 -16.05 25.73 7.53
CA ALA A 1110 -15.01 25.57 8.53
C ALA A 1110 -15.00 26.76 9.49
N GLY A 1111 -15.48 26.53 10.71
CA GLY A 1111 -15.20 27.39 11.85
C GLY A 1111 -13.72 27.33 12.21
N TYR A 1112 -12.91 28.21 11.60
CA TYR A 1112 -11.63 28.66 12.16
C TYR A 1112 -11.12 29.89 11.39
N LYS A 1113 -10.95 31.04 12.05
CA LYS A 1113 -10.45 32.30 11.43
C LYS A 1113 -9.06 32.16 10.79
N ALA A 1114 -8.27 31.14 11.15
CA ALA A 1114 -6.90 30.95 10.65
C ALA A 1114 -6.81 30.34 9.23
N SER A 1115 -7.77 29.52 8.78
CA SER A 1115 -7.73 28.92 7.42
C SER A 1115 -8.16 29.92 6.34
N ILE A 1116 -9.02 30.86 6.72
CA ILE A 1116 -9.56 31.92 5.88
C ILE A 1116 -8.45 32.89 5.45
N GLY A 1117 -7.60 33.34 6.39
CA GLY A 1117 -6.48 34.22 6.07
C GLY A 1117 -5.44 33.58 5.14
N ALA A 1118 -5.28 32.25 5.19
CA ALA A 1118 -4.40 31.51 4.29
C ALA A 1118 -4.99 31.43 2.87
N PHE A 1119 -6.29 31.14 2.73
CA PHE A 1119 -6.99 31.18 1.44
C PHE A 1119 -6.94 32.59 0.81
N MET A 1120 -7.19 33.63 1.60
CA MET A 1120 -7.14 35.04 1.16
C MET A 1120 -5.75 35.48 0.67
N LYS A 1121 -4.67 34.94 1.25
CA LYS A 1121 -3.30 35.17 0.75
C LYS A 1121 -2.98 34.36 -0.50
N ARG A 1122 -3.61 33.18 -0.69
CA ARG A 1122 -3.45 32.31 -1.87
C ARG A 1122 -4.20 32.83 -3.09
N ILE A 1123 -5.42 33.34 -2.94
CA ILE A 1123 -6.15 33.93 -4.08
C ILE A 1123 -5.44 35.16 -4.64
N GLY A 1124 -4.75 35.92 -3.79
CA GLY A 1124 -3.86 37.00 -4.21
C GLY A 1124 -2.63 36.52 -5.01
N GLN A 1125 -2.27 35.23 -4.96
CA GLN A 1125 -1.15 34.59 -5.67
C GLN A 1125 -1.57 33.90 -6.97
N GLY A 1126 -2.86 33.60 -7.17
CA GLY A 1126 -3.34 32.90 -8.36
C GLY A 1126 -3.11 33.66 -9.67
N LYS A 1127 -2.83 32.95 -10.77
CA LYS A 1127 -2.59 33.57 -12.08
C LYS A 1127 -3.88 34.17 -12.68
N CYS A 1128 -5.00 33.46 -12.54
CA CYS A 1128 -6.32 33.89 -13.00
C CYS A 1128 -7.33 33.84 -11.85
N VAL A 1129 -8.18 34.86 -11.72
CA VAL A 1129 -9.22 34.96 -10.70
C VAL A 1129 -10.54 35.35 -11.37
N ILE A 1130 -11.51 34.44 -11.38
CA ILE A 1130 -12.87 34.70 -11.83
C ILE A 1130 -13.67 35.29 -10.67
N LEU A 1131 -14.34 36.42 -10.90
CA LEU A 1131 -15.14 37.11 -9.90
C LEU A 1131 -16.62 37.06 -10.28
N VAL A 1132 -17.46 36.45 -9.45
CA VAL A 1132 -18.92 36.54 -9.60
C VAL A 1132 -19.42 37.70 -8.74
N ILE A 1133 -19.72 38.82 -9.39
CA ILE A 1133 -20.03 40.09 -8.73
C ILE A 1133 -21.55 40.26 -8.61
N SER A 1134 -22.06 40.20 -7.39
CA SER A 1134 -23.46 40.48 -6.99
C SER A 1134 -23.53 41.66 -6.02
N ASP A 1135 -24.76 42.12 -5.67
CA ASP A 1135 -24.94 43.10 -4.58
C ASP A 1135 -24.43 42.54 -3.24
N ALA A 1136 -24.61 41.23 -3.00
CA ALA A 1136 -24.10 40.54 -1.82
C ALA A 1136 -22.57 40.45 -1.80
N TYR A 1137 -21.94 40.27 -2.96
CA TYR A 1137 -20.47 40.25 -3.11
C TYR A 1137 -19.86 41.59 -2.68
N LEU A 1138 -20.41 42.70 -3.15
CA LEU A 1138 -19.90 44.06 -2.88
C LEU A 1138 -20.22 44.57 -1.46
N LYS A 1139 -21.02 43.82 -0.70
CA LYS A 1139 -21.32 44.07 0.71
C LYS A 1139 -20.64 43.08 1.66
N SER A 1140 -19.95 42.06 1.12
CA SER A 1140 -19.25 41.05 1.91
C SER A 1140 -17.83 41.51 2.29
N PRO A 1141 -17.47 41.56 3.59
CA PRO A 1141 -16.12 41.89 4.02
C PRO A 1141 -15.06 40.93 3.46
N ASN A 1142 -15.39 39.64 3.40
CA ASN A 1142 -14.47 38.60 2.96
C ASN A 1142 -14.16 38.72 1.46
N CYS A 1143 -15.20 38.84 0.63
CA CYS A 1143 -15.05 38.95 -0.81
C CYS A 1143 -14.33 40.24 -1.22
N LEU A 1144 -14.59 41.35 -0.51
CA LEU A 1144 -13.88 42.60 -0.76
C LEU A 1144 -12.44 42.56 -0.28
N PHE A 1145 -12.14 41.83 0.79
CA PHE A 1145 -10.76 41.63 1.19
C PHE A 1145 -9.98 40.75 0.20
N GLU A 1146 -10.59 39.69 -0.33
CA GLU A 1146 -10.02 38.89 -1.42
C GLU A 1146 -9.70 39.78 -2.63
N LEU A 1147 -10.65 40.64 -3.02
CA LEU A 1147 -10.47 41.60 -4.11
C LEU A 1147 -9.31 42.57 -3.86
N LEU A 1148 -9.15 43.02 -2.61
CA LEU A 1148 -8.05 43.88 -2.19
C LEU A 1148 -6.69 43.16 -2.25
N GLN A 1149 -6.62 41.89 -1.85
CA GLN A 1149 -5.40 41.08 -1.93
C GLN A 1149 -4.97 40.84 -3.38
N VAL A 1150 -5.92 40.59 -4.27
CA VAL A 1150 -5.65 40.49 -5.72
C VAL A 1150 -5.14 41.82 -6.27
N ALA A 1151 -5.77 42.93 -5.89
CA ALA A 1151 -5.37 44.27 -6.33
C ALA A 1151 -4.00 44.73 -5.79
N ALA A 1152 -3.60 44.28 -4.60
CA ALA A 1152 -2.35 44.67 -3.97
C ALA A 1152 -1.09 44.15 -4.67
N ARG A 1153 -1.21 43.13 -5.55
CA ARG A 1153 -0.06 42.46 -6.18
C ARG A 1153 0.30 42.94 -7.60
N GLY A 1154 -0.37 43.96 -8.13
CA GLY A 1154 -0.16 44.44 -9.50
C GLY A 1154 -0.93 43.60 -10.54
N GLU A 1155 -1.11 44.16 -11.75
CA GLU A 1155 -1.78 43.51 -12.89
C GLU A 1155 -3.24 43.08 -12.64
N PHE A 1156 -3.96 43.82 -11.80
CA PHE A 1156 -5.36 43.52 -11.44
C PHE A 1156 -6.27 43.34 -12.68
N ARG A 1157 -6.07 44.13 -13.74
CA ARG A 1157 -6.86 44.05 -14.98
C ARG A 1157 -6.58 42.79 -15.80
N ASP A 1158 -5.38 42.22 -15.68
CA ASP A 1158 -4.93 41.10 -16.52
C ASP A 1158 -5.15 39.73 -15.85
N ARG A 1159 -5.47 39.74 -14.55
CA ARG A 1159 -5.67 38.54 -13.73
C ARG A 1159 -7.14 38.32 -13.36
N VAL A 1160 -7.97 39.35 -13.46
CA VAL A 1160 -9.37 39.31 -13.02
C VAL A 1160 -10.30 39.11 -14.21
N PHE A 1161 -11.25 38.17 -14.07
CA PHE A 1161 -12.28 37.89 -15.06
C PHE A 1161 -13.66 38.08 -14.40
N PRO A 1162 -14.27 39.28 -14.51
CA PRO A 1162 -15.52 39.59 -13.82
C PRO A 1162 -16.75 39.08 -14.58
N VAL A 1163 -17.64 38.43 -13.85
CA VAL A 1163 -18.99 38.02 -14.27
C VAL A 1163 -19.98 38.78 -13.39
N VAL A 1164 -20.69 39.75 -13.98
CA VAL A 1164 -21.54 40.69 -13.22
C VAL A 1164 -22.99 40.24 -13.28
N LEU A 1165 -23.58 39.98 -12.11
CA LEU A 1165 -24.99 39.63 -11.97
C LEU A 1165 -25.88 40.88 -12.10
N PRO A 1166 -27.14 40.76 -12.56
CA PRO A 1166 -28.04 41.89 -12.79
C PRO A 1166 -28.35 42.72 -11.53
N ASP A 1167 -28.20 42.13 -10.35
CA ASP A 1167 -28.40 42.80 -9.06
C ASP A 1167 -27.23 43.70 -8.66
N ALA A 1168 -26.04 43.51 -9.25
CA ALA A 1168 -24.85 44.32 -9.00
C ALA A 1168 -24.94 45.69 -9.68
N ARG A 1169 -25.39 46.69 -8.92
CA ARG A 1169 -25.58 48.08 -9.40
C ARG A 1169 -24.27 48.88 -9.53
N ILE A 1170 -23.33 48.43 -10.35
CA ILE A 1170 -22.00 49.05 -10.52
C ILE A 1170 -21.86 49.93 -11.78
N HIS A 1171 -22.86 49.93 -12.66
CA HIS A 1171 -22.78 50.65 -13.94
C HIS A 1171 -23.01 52.16 -13.81
N GLU A 1172 -23.86 52.60 -12.87
CA GLU A 1172 -24.15 54.02 -12.65
C GLU A 1172 -23.26 54.63 -11.54
N PRO A 1173 -22.74 55.87 -11.71
CA PRO A 1173 -22.00 56.57 -10.65
C PRO A 1173 -22.77 56.75 -9.35
N VAL A 1174 -24.09 56.99 -9.44
CA VAL A 1174 -24.96 57.21 -8.28
C VAL A 1174 -25.16 55.93 -7.47
N ASP A 1175 -25.27 54.79 -8.14
CA ASP A 1175 -25.45 53.50 -7.47
C ASP A 1175 -24.16 52.99 -6.82
N ARG A 1176 -22.99 53.28 -7.40
CA ARG A 1176 -21.69 52.98 -6.77
C ARG A 1176 -21.47 53.73 -5.46
N LEU A 1177 -21.95 54.97 -5.37
CA LEU A 1177 -21.93 55.75 -4.12
C LEU A 1177 -22.76 55.08 -3.01
N ARG A 1178 -23.73 54.22 -3.33
CA ARG A 1178 -24.51 53.48 -2.32
C ARG A 1178 -23.66 52.45 -1.58
N TYR A 1179 -22.73 51.77 -2.25
CA TYR A 1179 -21.81 50.84 -1.59
C TYR A 1179 -20.78 51.58 -0.74
N VAL A 1180 -20.29 52.74 -1.19
CA VAL A 1180 -19.40 53.59 -0.38
C VAL A 1180 -20.11 54.03 0.90
N ARG A 1181 -21.37 54.49 0.80
CA ARG A 1181 -22.19 54.85 1.97
C ARG A 1181 -22.47 53.67 2.89
N TYR A 1182 -22.67 52.46 2.34
CA TYR A 1182 -22.83 51.25 3.14
C TYR A 1182 -21.61 50.99 4.04
N TRP A 1183 -20.40 51.07 3.50
CA TRP A 1183 -19.17 50.87 4.28
C TRP A 1183 -18.87 52.04 5.23
N GLU A 1184 -19.26 53.28 4.90
CA GLU A 1184 -19.22 54.42 5.83
C GLU A 1184 -20.11 54.19 7.06
N GLN A 1185 -21.31 53.66 6.85
CA GLN A 1185 -22.22 53.32 7.93
C GLN A 1185 -21.65 52.18 8.79
N ARG A 1186 -21.09 51.11 8.18
CA ARG A 1186 -20.44 50.02 8.92
C ARG A 1186 -19.25 50.46 9.76
N THR A 1187 -18.43 51.37 9.23
CA THR A 1187 -17.29 51.94 9.97
C THR A 1187 -17.78 52.73 11.18
N SER A 1188 -18.87 53.48 11.02
CA SER A 1188 -19.49 54.28 12.09
C SER A 1188 -20.13 53.39 13.18
N GLU A 1189 -20.85 52.34 12.78
CA GLU A 1189 -21.43 51.33 13.69
C GLU A 1189 -20.35 50.62 14.52
N LEU A 1190 -19.21 50.28 13.90
CA LEU A 1190 -18.10 49.63 14.57
C LEU A 1190 -17.38 50.57 15.56
N ASP A 1191 -17.17 51.85 15.20
CA ASP A 1191 -16.59 52.87 16.09
C ASP A 1191 -17.48 53.17 17.31
N GLU A 1192 -18.81 53.13 17.14
CA GLU A 1192 -19.76 53.26 18.23
C GLU A 1192 -19.78 52.03 19.14
N ALA A 1193 -19.72 50.82 18.57
CA ALA A 1193 -19.58 49.58 19.33
C ALA A 1193 -18.26 49.55 20.13
N LEU A 1194 -17.15 50.04 19.57
CA LEU A 1194 -15.83 50.09 20.20
C LEU A 1194 -15.82 50.97 21.48
N LYS A 1195 -16.66 52.00 21.54
CA LYS A 1195 -16.85 52.86 22.73
C LYS A 1195 -17.53 52.13 23.90
N THR A 1196 -18.15 50.98 23.67
CA THR A 1196 -18.91 50.23 24.67
C THR A 1196 -18.22 48.97 25.21
N VAL A 1197 -17.05 48.59 24.68
CA VAL A 1197 -16.38 47.30 24.95
C VAL A 1197 -15.14 47.45 25.85
N SER A 1198 -14.93 46.52 26.80
CA SER A 1198 -13.77 46.51 27.69
C SER A 1198 -12.47 46.02 27.01
N SER A 1199 -11.32 46.36 27.59
CA SER A 1199 -9.98 46.36 26.97
C SER A 1199 -9.44 45.03 26.43
N ALA A 1200 -10.11 43.89 26.62
CA ALA A 1200 -9.60 42.56 26.24
C ALA A 1200 -9.79 42.21 24.73
N ASN A 1201 -10.72 42.85 24.02
CA ASN A 1201 -11.01 42.54 22.60
C ASN A 1201 -10.59 43.63 21.61
N LEU A 1202 -9.84 44.65 22.04
CA LEU A 1202 -9.55 45.84 21.23
C LEU A 1202 -8.75 45.55 19.94
N GLN A 1203 -7.96 44.47 19.87
CA GLN A 1203 -7.11 44.20 18.72
C GLN A 1203 -7.93 43.77 17.49
N GLY A 1204 -8.85 42.80 17.64
CA GLY A 1204 -9.68 42.35 16.52
C GLY A 1204 -10.62 43.43 15.97
N PHE A 1205 -11.15 44.29 16.85
CA PHE A 1205 -11.97 45.42 16.41
C PHE A 1205 -11.17 46.50 15.68
N ARG A 1206 -9.90 46.71 16.05
CA ARG A 1206 -8.99 47.61 15.31
C ARG A 1206 -8.64 47.05 13.93
N ASP A 1207 -8.33 45.76 13.85
CA ASP A 1207 -8.03 45.08 12.59
C ASP A 1207 -9.24 45.13 11.62
N ASP A 1208 -10.47 44.91 12.13
CA ASP A 1208 -11.71 45.03 11.34
C ASP A 1208 -11.99 46.48 10.91
N MET A 1209 -11.68 47.47 11.76
CA MET A 1209 -11.84 48.90 11.45
C MET A 1209 -10.85 49.37 10.39
N ASP A 1210 -9.58 48.93 10.48
CA ASP A 1210 -8.56 49.21 9.48
C ASP A 1210 -8.94 48.59 8.12
N LEU A 1211 -9.46 47.36 8.14
CA LEU A 1211 -9.98 46.69 6.95
C LEU A 1211 -11.15 47.45 6.31
N TYR A 1212 -12.17 47.85 7.08
CA TYR A 1212 -13.32 48.60 6.54
C TYR A 1212 -12.91 49.97 5.98
N THR A 1213 -11.94 50.62 6.62
CA THR A 1213 -11.37 51.88 6.15
C THR A 1213 -10.63 51.69 4.82
N GLU A 1214 -9.86 50.61 4.70
CA GLU A 1214 -9.17 50.26 3.46
C GLU A 1214 -10.15 49.91 2.32
N ILE A 1215 -11.18 49.11 2.61
CA ILE A 1215 -12.26 48.78 1.67
C ILE A 1215 -12.91 50.08 1.17
N ARG A 1216 -13.35 50.96 2.07
CA ARG A 1216 -13.97 52.25 1.72
C ARG A 1216 -13.07 53.08 0.80
N ALA A 1217 -11.78 53.18 1.11
CA ALA A 1217 -10.83 54.01 0.37
C ALA A 1217 -10.58 53.50 -1.07
N ARG A 1218 -10.62 52.19 -1.28
CA ARG A 1218 -10.27 51.55 -2.56
C ARG A 1218 -11.47 51.14 -3.41
N LEU A 1219 -12.65 50.96 -2.81
CA LEU A 1219 -13.87 50.52 -3.50
C LEU A 1219 -14.25 51.37 -4.72
N PRO A 1220 -14.18 52.72 -4.71
CA PRO A 1220 -14.51 53.52 -5.89
C PRO A 1220 -13.60 53.20 -7.09
N ARG A 1221 -12.29 53.06 -6.85
CA ARG A 1221 -11.30 52.76 -7.89
C ARG A 1221 -11.46 51.34 -8.44
N LEU A 1222 -11.73 50.37 -7.57
CA LEU A 1222 -12.00 48.99 -7.99
C LEU A 1222 -13.30 48.89 -8.78
N ALA A 1223 -14.35 49.60 -8.37
CA ALA A 1223 -15.62 49.63 -9.09
C ALA A 1223 -15.51 50.33 -10.45
N ASP A 1224 -14.72 51.42 -10.57
CA ASP A 1224 -14.38 52.01 -11.87
C ASP A 1224 -13.61 51.02 -12.75
N THR A 1225 -12.66 50.28 -12.18
CA THR A 1225 -11.84 49.31 -12.92
C THR A 1225 -12.69 48.14 -13.43
N LEU A 1226 -13.55 47.57 -12.59
CA LEU A 1226 -14.43 46.46 -12.95
C LEU A 1226 -15.47 46.85 -13.99
N ARG A 1227 -15.94 48.11 -13.97
CA ARG A 1227 -16.84 48.66 -15.01
C ARG A 1227 -16.16 48.77 -16.37
N ASP A 1228 -14.87 49.11 -16.40
CA ASP A 1228 -14.12 49.35 -17.63
C ASP A 1228 -13.56 48.05 -18.26
N MET A 1229 -13.76 46.91 -17.63
CA MET A 1229 -13.44 45.58 -18.18
C MET A 1229 -14.63 45.11 -19.02
N ASN A 1230 -14.39 44.58 -20.23
CA ASN A 1230 -15.46 44.06 -21.12
C ASN A 1230 -16.19 42.89 -20.43
N THR A 1231 -17.24 43.18 -19.65
CA THR A 1231 -18.06 42.19 -18.95
C THR A 1231 -19.27 41.83 -19.81
N LEU A 1232 -19.41 40.56 -20.17
CA LEU A 1232 -20.66 40.06 -20.72
C LEU A 1232 -21.64 39.82 -19.57
N THR A 1233 -22.93 39.98 -19.83
CA THR A 1233 -23.96 39.63 -18.85
C THR A 1233 -24.01 38.11 -18.67
N VAL A 1234 -24.56 37.65 -17.54
CA VAL A 1234 -24.73 36.22 -17.27
C VAL A 1234 -25.48 35.49 -18.40
N ASP A 1235 -26.47 36.17 -19.01
CA ASP A 1235 -27.24 35.61 -20.13
C ASP A 1235 -26.35 35.38 -21.38
N LEU A 1236 -25.44 36.31 -21.69
CA LEU A 1236 -24.49 36.17 -22.80
C LEU A 1236 -23.45 35.07 -22.54
N HIS A 1237 -23.05 34.87 -21.29
CA HIS A 1237 -22.18 33.76 -20.90
C HIS A 1237 -22.87 32.40 -21.00
N ARG A 1238 -24.16 32.32 -20.63
CA ARG A 1238 -24.95 31.09 -20.77
C ARG A 1238 -25.21 30.74 -22.23
N ASP A 1239 -25.51 31.73 -23.07
CA ASP A 1239 -25.74 31.54 -24.51
C ASP A 1239 -24.50 31.01 -25.25
N SER A 1240 -23.29 31.35 -24.77
CA SER A 1240 -22.00 30.85 -25.28
C SER A 1240 -21.46 29.63 -24.52
N ALA A 1241 -22.24 29.05 -23.61
CA ALA A 1241 -21.83 27.97 -22.70
C ALA A 1241 -20.50 28.26 -21.96
N TYR A 1242 -20.28 29.51 -21.56
CA TYR A 1242 -19.10 30.02 -20.87
C TYR A 1242 -17.79 29.98 -21.69
N THR A 1243 -17.88 29.77 -23.01
CA THR A 1243 -16.71 29.62 -23.90
C THR A 1243 -15.83 30.88 -23.91
N GLU A 1244 -16.44 32.07 -23.92
CA GLU A 1244 -15.69 33.32 -23.98
C GLU A 1244 -14.84 33.59 -22.73
N VAL A 1245 -15.34 33.21 -21.54
CA VAL A 1245 -14.57 33.30 -20.28
C VAL A 1245 -13.48 32.24 -20.25
N PHE A 1246 -13.79 31.04 -20.71
CA PHE A 1246 -12.84 29.93 -20.77
C PHE A 1246 -11.65 30.24 -21.69
N GLU A 1247 -11.90 30.76 -22.90
CA GLU A 1247 -10.84 31.16 -23.84
C GLU A 1247 -10.00 32.31 -23.28
N ALA A 1248 -10.63 33.30 -22.64
CA ALA A 1248 -9.90 34.42 -22.03
C ALA A 1248 -9.02 33.98 -20.85
N VAL A 1249 -9.50 33.05 -20.01
CA VAL A 1249 -8.71 32.47 -18.91
C VAL A 1249 -7.59 31.60 -19.45
N THR A 1250 -7.84 30.77 -20.47
CA THR A 1250 -6.85 29.87 -21.07
C THR A 1250 -5.75 30.65 -21.78
N ALA A 1251 -6.11 31.67 -22.57
CA ALA A 1251 -5.14 32.56 -23.22
C ALA A 1251 -4.22 33.28 -22.21
N ARG A 1252 -4.71 33.52 -20.98
CA ARG A 1252 -3.90 34.10 -19.91
C ARG A 1252 -3.04 33.08 -19.16
N LEU A 1253 -3.50 31.83 -19.06
CA LEU A 1253 -2.69 30.73 -18.52
C LEU A 1253 -1.52 30.37 -19.43
N ASP A 1254 -1.72 30.51 -20.75
CA ASP A 1254 -0.72 30.25 -21.78
C ASP A 1254 0.27 31.42 -22.00
N ALA A 1255 -0.03 32.62 -21.48
CA ALA A 1255 0.76 33.85 -21.61
C ALA A 1255 1.54 34.20 -20.34
#